data_AF-A0A943ZYE9-F1
#
_entry.id   AF-A0A943ZYE9-F1
#
_cell.length_a   1.000
_cell.length_b   1.000
_cell.length_c   1.000
_cell.angle_alpha   90.00
_cell.angle_beta   90.00
_cell.angle_gamma   90.00
#
_symmetry.space_group_name_H-M   'P 1'
#
loop_
_entity.id
_entity.type
_entity.pdbx_description
1 polymer ?
#
loop_
_entity_poly.entity_id
_entity_poly.type
_entity_poly.pdbx_seq_one_letter_code
_entity_poly.pdbx_strand_id
1 'polypeptide(L)'
;MKKRILATFLSLALVLSLSPVHVSAVEKQTHVDPATVTDGALETPAVHTEELDTEDMACAGLPGCGGEVHDPECPLYTAPSAESMEGTEDLTAQRAPAGENVIYVSQSGNKDADGTSADKATTLAHATTLANEQAGPVTITVIGSVSVEDWDSPTVDTTVVGQDEESELLFEYCSAGDYEANIDMQGALTIDRIKLNVHYTKPGLVSSMPPTGTFTIVANGHPLEITAGAKYIYDTSRTNVAHIIGGSLGKDLEGNTSIKICTALPVTYVVGGCYDGTLTGDTKIWMEDSTVQYVVGGGEADQKDSNVIGSTNITVLRTDIKNFMCGGGWAGQFPSANANVAGNTKVHFENTKSGRVQVYGGGVCTSKSYTATVGGSVSITSKSNDMSHNNGTVYGGGAGSSSNMDNAKVSGDISIKVEDGYSFGYVYGGGYQANVDGNVSIEVSGDNQNSSPSIYGGGEGSTSSKRPHIAGAVDITLKGVQATVCSLGKNGTVGGKVTINLQSGGGALKDTVFTENILNADASYINWAGNVTGTPVYYENTEVVVSDGTFVATTIYGAPQITIKDGGVLQEQREYAPTNNKPLFKDVKNVTIESGGTLALLQTNGISGNFSGAGTLTMPKAAELVAGGQVTVQDGAMYIPTDGYEKGDVFLKSQTGFTQGSQPEFMVSKEGNQSGYFTKNHVVSGDAVQHEW
;
A
#
# COMPACT_ATOMS: atom_id res chain seq x y z
N MET A 1 -48.31 17.89 48.00
CA MET A 1 -48.00 18.92 49.04
C MET A 1 -46.49 18.97 49.29
N LYS A 2 -46.01 19.85 50.19
CA LYS A 2 -44.59 20.19 50.37
C LYS A 2 -43.71 19.06 50.93
N LYS A 3 -42.50 18.96 50.36
CA LYS A 3 -41.17 18.67 50.96
C LYS A 3 -41.08 18.29 52.45
N ARG A 4 -40.31 17.23 52.74
CA ARG A 4 -39.43 16.95 53.92
C ARG A 4 -38.58 15.70 53.54
N ILE A 5 -37.29 15.51 53.84
CA ILE A 5 -36.24 16.29 54.57
C ILE A 5 -34.90 16.23 53.76
N LEU A 6 -33.88 16.97 54.20
CA LEU A 6 -32.61 17.25 53.50
C LEU A 6 -31.39 16.64 54.25
N ALA A 7 -30.33 16.29 53.49
CA ALA A 7 -28.94 16.10 53.95
C ALA A 7 -28.64 14.89 54.88
N THR A 8 -27.40 14.41 55.06
CA THR A 8 -26.07 14.93 54.63
C THR A 8 -25.06 13.80 54.32
N PHE A 9 -23.94 14.19 53.69
CA PHE A 9 -22.69 13.48 53.38
C PHE A 9 -22.10 12.51 54.43
N LEU A 10 -21.20 11.67 53.91
CA LEU A 10 -19.87 11.28 54.44
C LEU A 10 -19.69 9.82 54.91
N SER A 11 -18.55 9.24 54.52
CA SER A 11 -17.90 8.04 55.08
C SER A 11 -18.68 6.70 55.08
N LEU A 12 -18.30 5.80 54.16
CA LEU A 12 -17.77 4.50 54.59
C LEU A 12 -16.75 3.95 53.58
N ALA A 13 -15.60 3.52 54.08
CA ALA A 13 -14.59 2.74 53.35
C ALA A 13 -14.34 1.42 54.10
N LEU A 14 -13.84 0.41 53.40
CA LEU A 14 -13.33 -0.87 53.92
C LEU A 14 -14.29 -1.71 54.80
N VAL A 15 -14.72 -2.86 54.26
CA VAL A 15 -14.44 -4.18 54.87
C VAL A 15 -14.14 -5.18 53.75
N LEU A 16 -13.01 -5.87 53.85
CA LEU A 16 -12.67 -7.08 53.09
C LEU A 16 -12.62 -8.26 54.06
N SER A 17 -13.20 -9.41 53.68
CA SER A 17 -13.08 -10.68 54.42
C SER A 17 -13.11 -11.84 53.41
N LEU A 18 -12.00 -12.59 53.22
CA LEU A 18 -11.68 -13.86 53.92
C LEU A 18 -12.56 -15.04 53.41
N SER A 19 -12.06 -16.19 52.90
CA SER A 19 -10.69 -16.76 52.87
C SER A 19 -10.45 -17.69 51.61
N PRO A 20 -9.76 -18.87 51.63
CA PRO A 20 -8.34 -18.93 51.24
C PRO A 20 -7.88 -20.03 50.23
N VAL A 21 -6.87 -19.68 49.42
CA VAL A 21 -5.59 -20.38 49.09
C VAL A 21 -5.55 -21.89 48.72
N HIS A 22 -4.77 -22.23 47.66
CA HIS A 22 -3.81 -23.35 47.44
C HIS A 22 -3.87 -23.87 45.98
N VAL A 23 -2.78 -24.22 45.27
CA VAL A 23 -1.33 -23.92 45.41
C VAL A 23 -0.64 -24.16 44.05
N SER A 24 0.48 -23.48 43.77
CA SER A 24 1.60 -24.03 42.97
C SER A 24 2.90 -23.26 43.27
N ALA A 25 4.05 -23.85 42.94
CA ALA A 25 5.36 -23.45 43.47
C ALA A 25 6.20 -22.53 42.55
N VAL A 26 7.27 -21.98 43.11
CA VAL A 26 8.24 -21.06 42.47
C VAL A 26 9.65 -21.62 42.64
N GLU A 27 10.51 -21.53 41.62
CA GLU A 27 11.96 -21.60 41.82
C GLU A 27 12.73 -20.51 41.04
N LYS A 28 12.94 -19.39 41.74
CA LYS A 28 14.12 -18.51 41.79
C LYS A 28 15.00 -18.33 40.53
N GLN A 29 15.15 -17.07 40.14
CA GLN A 29 16.47 -16.50 39.83
C GLN A 29 16.96 -15.65 41.02
N THR A 30 18.28 -15.53 41.20
CA THR A 30 18.91 -14.80 42.31
C THR A 30 19.66 -13.56 41.85
N HIS A 31 19.37 -12.42 42.47
CA HIS A 31 20.10 -11.16 42.33
C HIS A 31 21.37 -11.16 43.20
N VAL A 32 22.44 -10.49 42.77
CA VAL A 32 23.63 -10.16 43.59
C VAL A 32 24.10 -8.75 43.19
N ASP A 33 24.55 -7.96 44.16
CA ASP A 33 24.74 -6.51 44.03
C ASP A 33 26.17 -6.08 43.59
N PRO A 34 26.34 -4.86 43.04
CA PRO A 34 27.63 -4.35 42.55
C PRO A 34 28.41 -3.49 43.58
N ALA A 35 29.73 -3.69 43.66
CA ALA A 35 30.71 -2.86 44.36
C ALA A 35 32.15 -3.21 43.89
N THR A 36 33.17 -2.34 43.81
CA THR A 36 33.33 -0.86 43.91
C THR A 36 34.77 -0.49 43.50
N VAL A 37 35.01 0.70 42.90
CA VAL A 37 36.30 1.47 42.92
C VAL A 37 37.45 0.82 42.08
N THR A 38 38.33 1.51 41.32
CA THR A 38 39.05 2.81 41.46
C THR A 38 39.08 3.71 40.20
N ASP A 39 39.46 4.98 40.39
CA ASP A 39 39.98 5.90 39.36
C ASP A 39 41.23 5.39 38.62
N GLY A 40 41.46 5.91 37.41
CA GLY A 40 42.70 5.74 36.63
C GLY A 40 42.67 6.56 35.33
N ALA A 41 43.69 7.38 35.08
CA ALA A 41 43.70 8.37 33.99
C ALA A 41 43.71 7.77 32.58
N LEU A 42 43.00 8.43 31.65
CA LEU A 42 43.05 8.17 30.20
C LEU A 42 44.05 9.13 29.54
N GLU A 43 45.13 8.60 29.00
CA GLU A 43 45.99 9.32 28.05
C GLU A 43 45.45 9.20 26.62
N THR A 44 45.62 10.26 25.82
CA THR A 44 45.23 10.30 24.41
C THR A 44 46.33 9.80 23.47
N PRO A 45 46.04 8.94 22.48
CA PRO A 45 46.91 8.75 21.32
C PRO A 45 46.33 9.36 20.03
N ALA A 46 47.17 10.19 19.39
CA ALA A 46 47.26 10.56 17.97
C ALA A 46 46.02 10.51 17.03
N VAL A 47 45.78 11.64 16.37
CA VAL A 47 45.15 11.69 15.04
C VAL A 47 46.09 11.08 13.99
N HIS A 48 45.55 10.28 13.07
CA HIS A 48 46.14 10.01 11.77
C HIS A 48 45.07 10.17 10.67
N THR A 49 45.48 10.70 9.52
CA THR A 49 44.62 11.02 8.37
C THR A 49 45.15 10.33 7.12
N GLU A 50 44.33 9.47 6.52
CA GLU A 50 44.44 8.78 5.21
C GLU A 50 43.37 7.67 5.27
N GLU A 51 42.66 7.28 4.21
CA GLU A 51 42.41 7.89 2.90
C GLU A 51 41.02 7.38 2.45
N LEU A 52 40.29 8.10 1.60
CA LEU A 52 38.96 7.67 1.11
C LEU A 52 38.99 7.59 -0.43
N ASP A 53 39.06 6.38 -0.95
CA ASP A 53 38.92 6.10 -2.38
C ASP A 53 37.57 6.61 -2.90
N THR A 54 37.60 7.39 -3.98
CA THR A 54 36.44 8.13 -4.49
C THR A 54 36.25 7.93 -5.99
N GLU A 55 35.62 6.82 -6.36
CA GLU A 55 35.07 6.60 -7.71
C GLU A 55 33.56 6.30 -7.64
N ASP A 56 32.75 7.35 -7.41
CA ASP A 56 31.53 7.68 -8.20
C ASP A 56 30.67 8.80 -7.55
N MET A 57 30.93 10.06 -7.91
CA MET A 57 29.98 11.18 -7.73
C MET A 57 30.14 12.23 -8.85
N ALA A 58 29.71 11.87 -10.07
CA ALA A 58 29.98 12.58 -11.33
C ALA A 58 29.37 14.00 -11.50
N CYS A 59 28.90 14.65 -10.43
CA CYS A 59 28.39 16.03 -10.45
C CYS A 59 29.06 16.98 -9.44
N ALA A 60 29.84 16.48 -8.47
CA ALA A 60 30.39 17.32 -7.38
C ALA A 60 31.65 18.12 -7.77
N GLY A 61 32.22 17.89 -8.96
CA GLY A 61 33.54 18.39 -9.36
C GLY A 61 33.57 19.62 -10.27
N LEU A 62 32.43 20.19 -10.65
CA LEU A 62 32.36 21.31 -11.62
C LEU A 62 32.01 22.65 -10.94
N PRO A 63 32.76 23.74 -11.23
CA PRO A 63 32.47 25.05 -10.66
C PRO A 63 31.14 25.60 -11.22
N GLY A 64 30.14 25.73 -10.36
CA GLY A 64 28.80 26.25 -10.69
C GLY A 64 27.65 25.44 -10.06
N CYS A 65 27.86 24.15 -9.79
CA CYS A 65 26.81 23.27 -9.27
C CYS A 65 26.76 23.26 -7.73
N GLY A 66 26.05 24.22 -7.12
CA GLY A 66 25.91 24.30 -5.66
C GLY A 66 24.74 25.15 -5.18
N GLY A 67 23.57 24.53 -5.00
CA GLY A 67 22.33 25.16 -4.53
C GLY A 67 21.10 24.51 -5.16
N GLU A 68 19.90 24.78 -4.63
CA GLU A 68 18.62 24.16 -5.08
C GLU A 68 18.07 24.75 -6.40
N VAL A 69 18.92 25.37 -7.23
CA VAL A 69 18.53 25.95 -8.53
C VAL A 69 19.61 25.60 -9.56
N HIS A 70 19.21 24.96 -10.66
CA HIS A 70 20.12 24.53 -11.72
C HIS A 70 20.43 25.68 -12.70
N ASP A 71 21.71 25.84 -13.05
CA ASP A 71 22.17 26.83 -14.03
C ASP A 71 21.86 26.40 -15.48
N PRO A 72 21.13 27.21 -16.29
CA PRO A 72 20.83 26.89 -17.68
C PRO A 72 22.04 26.96 -18.64
N GLU A 73 23.19 27.51 -18.24
CA GLU A 73 24.44 27.43 -19.03
C GLU A 73 25.23 26.13 -18.81
N CYS A 74 24.71 25.19 -18.01
CA CYS A 74 25.32 23.88 -17.81
C CYS A 74 25.45 23.10 -19.15
N PRO A 75 26.64 22.59 -19.53
CA PRO A 75 26.84 21.89 -20.81
C PRO A 75 26.19 20.50 -20.91
N LEU A 76 25.49 20.05 -19.86
CA LEU A 76 24.63 18.85 -19.88
C LEU A 76 23.13 19.20 -19.91
N TYR A 77 22.76 20.48 -19.84
CA TYR A 77 21.37 20.90 -19.97
C TYR A 77 20.90 20.78 -21.42
N THR A 78 19.80 20.03 -21.62
CA THR A 78 19.11 19.95 -22.92
C THR A 78 17.72 20.54 -22.75
N ALA A 79 17.44 21.66 -23.42
CA ALA A 79 16.12 22.29 -23.39
C ALA A 79 15.05 21.39 -24.05
N PRO A 80 13.81 21.35 -23.54
CA PRO A 80 12.74 20.57 -24.16
C PRO A 80 12.46 21.01 -25.60
N SER A 81 12.51 20.07 -26.56
CA SER A 81 12.15 20.33 -27.96
C SER A 81 10.63 20.44 -28.12
N ALA A 82 10.17 21.54 -28.70
CA ALA A 82 8.75 21.77 -29.00
C ALA A 82 8.41 21.32 -30.43
N GLU A 83 7.95 20.08 -30.60
CA GLU A 83 7.47 19.60 -31.90
C GLU A 83 5.97 19.90 -32.12
N SER A 84 5.74 20.89 -32.99
CA SER A 84 4.55 21.18 -33.80
C SER A 84 3.25 20.38 -33.54
N MET A 85 2.20 21.12 -33.16
CA MET A 85 0.88 20.93 -33.75
C MET A 85 0.47 22.21 -34.50
N GLU A 86 0.62 22.20 -35.82
CA GLU A 86 0.05 23.23 -36.69
C GLU A 86 -1.46 22.99 -36.87
N GLY A 87 -2.27 24.03 -36.75
CA GLY A 87 -3.73 23.92 -36.78
C GLY A 87 -4.48 25.24 -36.65
N THR A 88 -3.91 26.34 -37.14
CA THR A 88 -4.47 27.70 -36.96
C THR A 88 -4.99 28.29 -38.27
N GLU A 89 -6.32 28.44 -38.39
CA GLU A 89 -6.91 29.50 -39.21
C GLU A 89 -7.83 30.40 -38.36
N ASP A 90 -7.52 31.69 -38.45
CA ASP A 90 -8.22 32.91 -38.05
C ASP A 90 -9.51 32.85 -37.21
N LEU A 91 -9.41 33.33 -35.96
CA LEU A 91 -10.42 34.21 -35.35
C LEU A 91 -9.76 35.41 -34.65
N THR A 92 -9.11 36.28 -35.42
CA THR A 92 -8.55 37.57 -34.96
C THR A 92 -9.63 38.64 -34.71
N ALA A 93 -10.74 38.24 -34.10
CA ALA A 93 -11.83 39.12 -33.66
C ALA A 93 -11.56 39.65 -32.24
N GLN A 94 -10.76 40.71 -32.16
CA GLN A 94 -10.28 41.38 -30.95
C GLN A 94 -11.39 41.66 -29.90
N ARG A 95 -11.44 40.86 -28.83
CA ARG A 95 -12.06 41.21 -27.55
C ARG A 95 -10.96 41.38 -26.52
N ALA A 96 -10.87 42.55 -25.90
CA ALA A 96 -9.93 42.78 -24.80
C ALA A 96 -10.24 41.82 -23.62
N PRO A 97 -9.25 41.43 -22.80
CA PRO A 97 -9.53 40.70 -21.57
C PRO A 97 -10.52 41.51 -20.73
N ALA A 98 -11.58 40.85 -20.25
CA ALA A 98 -12.39 41.43 -19.19
C ALA A 98 -11.49 41.63 -17.97
N GLY A 99 -11.65 42.74 -17.25
CA GLY A 99 -10.95 42.93 -15.99
C GLY A 99 -11.34 41.82 -15.00
N GLU A 100 -10.41 41.40 -14.15
CA GLU A 100 -10.73 40.46 -13.08
C GLU A 100 -11.81 41.07 -12.18
N ASN A 101 -12.88 40.30 -11.95
CA ASN A 101 -13.98 40.66 -11.07
C ASN A 101 -13.50 40.54 -9.61
N VAL A 102 -12.76 41.52 -9.12
CA VAL A 102 -12.16 41.49 -7.77
C VAL A 102 -13.10 42.11 -6.73
N ILE A 103 -13.33 41.39 -5.64
CA ILE A 103 -14.08 41.87 -4.46
C ILE A 103 -13.14 41.83 -3.24
N TYR A 104 -12.91 42.99 -2.60
CA TYR A 104 -12.11 43.06 -1.38
C TYR A 104 -12.96 42.83 -0.12
N VAL A 105 -12.47 41.99 0.79
CA VAL A 105 -13.16 41.65 2.06
C VAL A 105 -12.26 41.80 3.28
N SER A 106 -12.83 42.23 4.42
CA SER A 106 -12.12 42.32 5.69
C SER A 106 -13.06 42.18 6.90
N GLN A 107 -12.53 41.84 8.08
CA GLN A 107 -13.34 41.63 9.30
C GLN A 107 -14.04 42.91 9.77
N SER A 108 -13.48 44.08 9.46
CA SER A 108 -14.06 45.40 9.72
C SER A 108 -14.77 46.00 8.50
N GLY A 109 -14.93 45.21 7.43
CA GLY A 109 -15.51 45.63 6.16
C GLY A 109 -16.97 46.05 6.31
N ASN A 110 -17.40 47.00 5.49
CA ASN A 110 -18.78 47.48 5.54
C ASN A 110 -19.68 46.63 4.63
N LYS A 111 -20.70 45.99 5.22
CA LYS A 111 -21.76 45.25 4.50
C LYS A 111 -22.57 46.08 3.48
N ASP A 112 -22.48 47.41 3.55
CA ASP A 112 -23.12 48.34 2.60
C ASP A 112 -22.11 48.90 1.57
N ALA A 113 -20.88 48.39 1.53
CA ALA A 113 -19.84 48.80 0.57
C ALA A 113 -19.78 47.89 -0.66
N ASP A 114 -19.36 48.48 -1.79
CA ASP A 114 -19.30 47.84 -3.11
C ASP A 114 -18.12 46.88 -3.32
N GLY A 115 -17.22 46.74 -2.34
CA GLY A 115 -16.07 45.84 -2.41
C GLY A 115 -15.02 46.18 -3.48
N THR A 116 -15.13 47.32 -4.19
CA THR A 116 -14.30 47.62 -5.38
C THR A 116 -12.85 48.05 -5.09
N SER A 117 -12.50 48.26 -3.82
CA SER A 117 -11.12 48.53 -3.40
C SER A 117 -10.90 48.14 -1.93
N ALA A 118 -9.64 48.04 -1.51
CA ALA A 118 -9.27 47.77 -0.12
C ALA A 118 -9.88 48.79 0.88
N ASP A 119 -9.88 50.08 0.55
CA ASP A 119 -10.50 51.14 1.37
C ASP A 119 -12.04 51.01 1.47
N LYS A 120 -12.65 50.17 0.62
CA LYS A 120 -14.08 49.85 0.58
C LYS A 120 -14.35 48.36 0.81
N ALA A 121 -13.44 47.65 1.48
CA ALA A 121 -13.63 46.23 1.74
C ALA A 121 -15.00 45.96 2.41
N THR A 122 -15.66 44.89 1.98
CA THR A 122 -16.95 44.47 2.49
C THR A 122 -16.83 43.24 3.40
N THR A 123 -17.93 42.69 3.89
CA THR A 123 -17.93 41.45 4.68
C THR A 123 -17.94 40.22 3.77
N LEU A 124 -17.39 39.09 4.24
CA LEU A 124 -17.32 37.85 3.47
C LEU A 124 -18.72 37.39 2.96
N ALA A 125 -19.75 37.46 3.81
CA ALA A 125 -21.13 37.16 3.42
C ALA A 125 -21.74 38.14 2.40
N HIS A 126 -21.35 39.42 2.41
CA HIS A 126 -21.83 40.37 1.39
C HIS A 126 -21.09 40.18 0.05
N ALA A 127 -19.83 39.75 0.07
CA ALA A 127 -19.10 39.38 -1.14
C ALA A 127 -19.80 38.25 -1.92
N THR A 128 -20.47 37.30 -1.24
CA THR A 128 -21.34 36.30 -1.90
C THR A 128 -22.46 36.94 -2.72
N THR A 129 -23.07 38.02 -2.21
CA THR A 129 -24.11 38.76 -2.95
C THR A 129 -23.50 39.47 -4.17
N LEU A 130 -22.44 40.24 -3.95
CA LEU A 130 -21.75 40.99 -5.01
C LEU A 130 -21.14 40.08 -6.10
N ALA A 131 -20.69 38.87 -5.74
CA ALA A 131 -20.17 37.89 -6.69
C ALA A 131 -21.28 37.32 -7.58
N ASN A 132 -22.42 36.97 -6.98
CA ASN A 132 -23.59 36.46 -7.71
C ASN A 132 -24.26 37.51 -8.63
N GLU A 133 -24.02 38.80 -8.41
CA GLU A 133 -24.43 39.89 -9.31
C GLU A 133 -23.49 40.08 -10.52
N GLN A 134 -22.29 39.48 -10.51
CA GLN A 134 -21.27 39.66 -11.55
C GLN A 134 -21.32 38.60 -12.65
N ALA A 135 -20.93 38.99 -13.87
CA ALA A 135 -21.01 38.15 -15.05
C ALA A 135 -19.67 37.43 -15.30
N GLY A 136 -19.53 36.23 -14.75
CA GLY A 136 -18.37 35.35 -14.92
C GLY A 136 -17.64 35.07 -13.60
N PRO A 137 -16.44 34.44 -13.66
CA PRO A 137 -15.66 34.11 -12.46
C PRO A 137 -15.29 35.35 -11.63
N VAL A 138 -15.06 35.14 -10.33
CA VAL A 138 -14.83 36.21 -9.32
C VAL A 138 -13.61 35.89 -8.45
N THR A 139 -12.83 36.91 -8.11
CA THR A 139 -11.70 36.82 -7.16
C THR A 139 -12.05 37.55 -5.86
N ILE A 140 -12.20 36.83 -4.76
CA ILE A 140 -12.38 37.42 -3.43
C ILE A 140 -10.99 37.62 -2.79
N THR A 141 -10.60 38.88 -2.59
CA THR A 141 -9.32 39.25 -1.97
C THR A 141 -9.52 39.58 -0.50
N VAL A 142 -9.01 38.72 0.37
CA VAL A 142 -9.06 38.82 1.83
C VAL A 142 -7.97 39.77 2.33
N ILE A 143 -8.33 40.69 3.23
CA ILE A 143 -7.44 41.69 3.80
C ILE A 143 -7.24 41.40 5.29
N GLY A 144 -6.04 40.94 5.65
CA GLY A 144 -5.73 40.52 7.02
C GLY A 144 -6.54 39.29 7.44
N SER A 145 -6.87 39.20 8.72
CA SER A 145 -7.65 38.07 9.28
C SER A 145 -9.16 38.30 9.11
N VAL A 146 -9.87 37.30 8.57
CA VAL A 146 -11.34 37.27 8.41
C VAL A 146 -11.91 36.00 9.03
N SER A 147 -12.90 36.14 9.91
CA SER A 147 -13.62 35.02 10.55
C SER A 147 -14.44 34.25 9.52
N VAL A 148 -14.46 32.93 9.63
CA VAL A 148 -15.28 32.03 8.81
C VAL A 148 -16.13 31.16 9.75
N GLU A 149 -17.37 31.59 9.97
CA GLU A 149 -18.36 30.95 10.85
C GLU A 149 -19.32 30.05 10.06
N ASP A 150 -20.09 30.62 9.14
CA ASP A 150 -21.17 29.96 8.38
C ASP A 150 -21.29 30.49 6.93
N TRP A 151 -20.20 30.43 6.14
CA TRP A 151 -20.13 31.10 4.84
C TRP A 151 -20.70 30.27 3.67
N ASP A 152 -21.86 30.68 3.16
CA ASP A 152 -22.34 30.32 1.82
C ASP A 152 -21.42 30.90 0.73
N SER A 153 -20.79 30.05 -0.09
CA SER A 153 -19.96 30.53 -1.21
C SER A 153 -20.81 31.17 -2.32
N PRO A 154 -20.21 31.93 -3.26
CA PRO A 154 -20.90 32.29 -4.50
C PRO A 154 -21.27 31.07 -5.33
N THR A 155 -22.26 31.26 -6.20
CA THR A 155 -22.70 30.27 -7.21
C THR A 155 -21.88 30.32 -8.50
N VAL A 156 -21.14 31.43 -8.70
CA VAL A 156 -20.16 31.60 -9.78
C VAL A 156 -18.79 31.07 -9.37
N ASP A 157 -18.00 30.62 -10.35
CA ASP A 157 -16.62 30.16 -10.14
C ASP A 157 -15.80 31.20 -9.36
N THR A 158 -15.37 30.85 -8.16
CA THR A 158 -14.78 31.79 -7.20
C THR A 158 -13.36 31.38 -6.81
N THR A 159 -12.44 32.34 -6.82
CA THR A 159 -11.09 32.17 -6.26
C THR A 159 -10.95 33.05 -5.02
N VAL A 160 -10.64 32.47 -3.86
CA VAL A 160 -10.31 33.22 -2.63
C VAL A 160 -8.80 33.32 -2.51
N VAL A 161 -8.30 34.55 -2.35
CA VAL A 161 -6.87 34.88 -2.23
C VAL A 161 -6.60 35.85 -1.08
N GLY A 162 -5.41 35.80 -0.50
CA GLY A 162 -4.92 36.86 0.38
C GLY A 162 -4.49 38.10 -0.41
N GLN A 163 -4.63 39.29 0.18
CA GLN A 163 -4.00 40.50 -0.34
C GLN A 163 -2.47 40.46 -0.21
N ASP A 164 -2.00 39.85 0.88
CA ASP A 164 -0.60 39.76 1.28
C ASP A 164 -0.32 38.49 2.09
N GLU A 165 0.92 38.30 2.54
CA GLU A 165 1.35 37.14 3.33
C GLU A 165 0.69 37.07 4.73
N GLU A 166 0.10 38.16 5.24
CA GLU A 166 -0.59 38.23 6.54
C GLU A 166 -2.11 38.09 6.44
N SER A 167 -2.63 37.88 5.23
CA SER A 167 -4.05 37.65 4.98
C SER A 167 -4.44 36.19 5.26
N GLU A 168 -5.47 35.98 6.07
CA GLU A 168 -5.90 34.66 6.55
C GLU A 168 -7.43 34.50 6.62
N LEU A 169 -7.89 33.27 6.35
CA LEU A 169 -9.19 32.78 6.78
C LEU A 169 -9.04 32.17 8.18
N LEU A 170 -9.72 32.74 9.16
CA LEU A 170 -9.76 32.24 10.54
C LEU A 170 -11.06 31.45 10.74
N PHE A 171 -10.96 30.13 10.60
CA PHE A 171 -12.08 29.21 10.77
C PHE A 171 -12.46 29.11 12.26
N GLU A 172 -13.68 29.47 12.62
CA GLU A 172 -14.22 29.18 13.95
C GLU A 172 -14.46 27.68 14.15
N TYR A 173 -14.56 27.23 15.41
CA TYR A 173 -14.83 25.82 15.72
C TYR A 173 -16.11 25.36 15.01
N CYS A 174 -16.00 24.38 14.10
CA CYS A 174 -17.14 23.83 13.38
C CYS A 174 -16.91 22.36 13.00
N SER A 175 -17.79 21.46 13.44
CA SER A 175 -17.62 20.01 13.30
C SER A 175 -18.71 19.39 12.44
N ALA A 176 -18.33 18.58 11.44
CA ALA A 176 -19.25 17.81 10.61
C ALA A 176 -20.29 16.99 11.41
N GLY A 177 -19.91 16.46 12.59
CA GLY A 177 -20.82 15.72 13.46
C GLY A 177 -21.90 16.56 14.16
N ASP A 178 -21.72 17.88 14.24
CA ASP A 178 -22.77 18.85 14.66
C ASP A 178 -23.70 19.24 13.47
N TYR A 179 -23.42 18.74 12.25
CA TYR A 179 -24.03 19.10 10.95
C TYR A 179 -23.87 20.57 10.52
N GLU A 180 -22.80 21.22 10.97
CA GLU A 180 -22.44 22.60 10.63
C GLU A 180 -21.18 22.63 9.73
N ALA A 181 -21.06 23.65 8.88
CA ALA A 181 -19.91 23.88 8.01
C ALA A 181 -19.47 25.35 8.05
N ASN A 182 -18.15 25.60 8.05
CA ASN A 182 -17.61 26.96 7.91
C ASN A 182 -17.80 27.48 6.48
N ILE A 183 -17.72 26.59 5.50
CA ILE A 183 -17.94 26.89 4.08
C ILE A 183 -18.91 25.87 3.51
N ASP A 184 -20.11 26.33 3.13
CA ASP A 184 -21.15 25.56 2.44
C ASP A 184 -21.14 26.01 0.97
N MET A 185 -20.54 25.21 0.08
CA MET A 185 -20.27 25.64 -1.29
C MET A 185 -21.53 25.56 -2.17
N GLN A 186 -21.82 26.68 -2.84
CA GLN A 186 -22.93 26.83 -3.80
C GLN A 186 -22.45 26.90 -5.27
N GLY A 187 -21.14 26.82 -5.48
CA GLY A 187 -20.45 26.98 -6.77
C GLY A 187 -19.00 26.47 -6.69
N ALA A 188 -18.26 26.50 -7.80
CA ALA A 188 -16.86 26.04 -7.82
C ALA A 188 -15.96 26.98 -7.01
N LEU A 189 -15.07 26.43 -6.18
CA LEU A 189 -14.22 27.20 -5.27
C LEU A 189 -12.74 26.82 -5.41
N THR A 190 -11.89 27.81 -5.66
CA THR A 190 -10.43 27.72 -5.57
C THR A 190 -9.95 28.51 -4.36
N ILE A 191 -9.08 27.92 -3.53
CA ILE A 191 -8.42 28.56 -2.39
C ILE A 191 -6.92 28.63 -2.71
N ASP A 192 -6.39 29.85 -2.82
CA ASP A 192 -5.03 30.14 -3.29
C ASP A 192 -4.37 31.26 -2.49
N ARG A 193 -3.03 31.30 -2.42
CA ARG A 193 -2.21 32.37 -1.80
C ARG A 193 -2.81 32.98 -0.52
N ILE A 194 -3.21 32.15 0.44
CA ILE A 194 -3.86 32.58 1.68
C ILE A 194 -3.52 31.65 2.85
N LYS A 195 -3.42 32.21 4.07
CA LYS A 195 -3.32 31.43 5.29
C LYS A 195 -4.69 30.82 5.65
N LEU A 196 -4.72 29.54 6.01
CA LEU A 196 -5.89 28.87 6.59
C LEU A 196 -5.58 28.63 8.06
N ASN A 197 -6.24 29.33 8.97
CA ASN A 197 -5.96 29.32 10.40
C ASN A 197 -7.21 28.90 11.18
N VAL A 198 -7.05 28.28 12.34
CA VAL A 198 -8.18 27.72 13.11
C VAL A 198 -8.29 28.42 14.44
N HIS A 199 -9.48 28.92 14.80
CA HIS A 199 -9.74 29.41 16.14
C HIS A 199 -10.04 28.24 17.08
N TYR A 200 -9.43 28.30 18.26
CA TYR A 200 -9.00 27.11 18.99
C TYR A 200 -9.79 26.85 20.28
N THR A 201 -10.98 27.44 20.39
CA THR A 201 -11.82 27.44 21.59
C THR A 201 -13.31 27.41 21.27
N LYS A 202 -13.98 26.25 21.41
CA LYS A 202 -15.45 26.17 21.35
C LYS A 202 -16.06 27.03 22.49
N PRO A 203 -16.93 28.01 22.20
CA PRO A 203 -17.51 28.88 23.23
C PRO A 203 -18.20 28.09 24.35
N GLY A 204 -17.85 28.42 25.60
CA GLY A 204 -18.45 27.81 26.79
C GLY A 204 -17.75 26.55 27.35
N LEU A 205 -16.74 25.98 26.66
CA LEU A 205 -15.95 24.89 27.26
C LEU A 205 -14.99 25.43 28.35
N VAL A 206 -15.22 25.02 29.60
CA VAL A 206 -14.28 25.21 30.71
C VAL A 206 -13.38 23.98 30.90
N SER A 207 -12.13 24.23 31.30
CA SER A 207 -11.00 23.31 31.14
C SER A 207 -11.16 21.95 31.83
N SER A 208 -11.15 20.87 31.03
CA SER A 208 -10.80 19.50 31.46
C SER A 208 -10.43 18.57 30.30
N MET A 209 -11.02 18.79 29.11
CA MET A 209 -10.53 18.24 27.84
C MET A 209 -9.44 19.16 27.24
N PRO A 210 -8.53 18.63 26.38
CA PRO A 210 -7.67 19.49 25.57
C PRO A 210 -8.53 20.40 24.68
N PRO A 211 -8.19 21.68 24.50
CA PRO A 211 -8.96 22.59 23.67
C PRO A 211 -8.82 22.18 22.20
N THR A 212 -9.90 21.70 21.59
CA THR A 212 -9.94 21.17 20.23
C THR A 212 -10.16 22.27 19.18
N GLY A 213 -9.41 22.21 18.08
CA GLY A 213 -9.71 22.92 16.85
C GLY A 213 -10.26 21.96 15.78
N THR A 214 -11.29 22.37 15.06
CA THR A 214 -11.88 21.66 13.93
C THR A 214 -12.54 22.67 13.02
N PHE A 215 -12.39 22.49 11.71
CA PHE A 215 -13.10 23.24 10.69
C PHE A 215 -13.68 22.24 9.68
N THR A 216 -14.75 22.64 9.00
CA THR A 216 -15.49 21.79 8.06
C THR A 216 -15.80 22.57 6.78
N ILE A 217 -15.30 22.08 5.64
CA ILE A 217 -15.61 22.59 4.29
C ILE A 217 -16.45 21.53 3.57
N VAL A 218 -17.59 21.93 3.01
CA VAL A 218 -18.54 21.05 2.31
C VAL A 218 -18.70 21.54 0.87
N ALA A 219 -18.36 20.69 -0.09
CA ALA A 219 -18.32 21.05 -1.50
C ALA A 219 -19.65 20.83 -2.25
N ASN A 220 -20.59 20.04 -1.70
CA ASN A 220 -21.91 19.75 -2.28
C ASN A 220 -21.87 19.27 -3.74
N GLY A 221 -20.81 18.59 -4.17
CA GLY A 221 -20.59 18.16 -5.56
C GLY A 221 -19.97 19.22 -6.48
N HIS A 222 -19.82 20.46 -6.04
CA HIS A 222 -19.06 21.46 -6.78
C HIS A 222 -17.54 21.17 -6.73
N PRO A 223 -16.77 21.56 -7.77
CA PRO A 223 -15.32 21.42 -7.74
C PRO A 223 -14.68 22.27 -6.64
N LEU A 224 -13.86 21.65 -5.79
CA LEU A 224 -13.02 22.31 -4.80
C LEU A 224 -11.54 22.11 -5.15
N GLU A 225 -10.78 23.20 -5.27
CA GLU A 225 -9.32 23.17 -5.35
C GLU A 225 -8.68 23.98 -4.21
N ILE A 226 -7.80 23.37 -3.43
CA ILE A 226 -6.90 24.06 -2.50
C ILE A 226 -5.49 23.94 -3.05
N THR A 227 -4.95 25.05 -3.55
CA THR A 227 -3.67 25.08 -4.30
C THR A 227 -2.45 24.98 -3.38
N ALA A 228 -1.26 24.80 -3.97
CA ALA A 228 0.03 24.92 -3.29
C ALA A 228 0.34 26.34 -2.77
N GLY A 229 -0.41 27.37 -3.19
CA GLY A 229 -0.30 28.72 -2.64
C GLY A 229 -0.99 28.89 -1.29
N ALA A 230 -1.97 28.03 -0.95
CA ALA A 230 -2.63 28.06 0.35
C ALA A 230 -1.76 27.44 1.45
N LYS A 231 -1.75 28.04 2.65
CA LYS A 231 -0.88 27.64 3.77
C LYS A 231 -1.68 27.40 5.04
N TYR A 232 -1.73 26.16 5.51
CA TYR A 232 -2.43 25.81 6.75
C TYR A 232 -1.59 26.09 8.00
N ILE A 233 -2.20 26.75 8.98
CA ILE A 233 -1.64 27.15 10.26
C ILE A 233 -2.29 26.30 11.35
N TYR A 234 -1.52 25.36 11.91
CA TYR A 234 -2.05 24.35 12.82
C TYR A 234 -1.17 24.13 14.06
N ASP A 235 -1.83 23.86 15.18
CA ASP A 235 -1.18 23.56 16.46
C ASP A 235 -0.92 22.04 16.57
N THR A 236 0.35 21.64 16.51
CA THR A 236 0.79 20.24 16.62
C THR A 236 0.56 19.62 18.00
N SER A 237 0.23 20.40 19.03
CA SER A 237 -0.01 19.89 20.39
C SER A 237 -1.44 19.39 20.63
N ARG A 238 -2.32 19.48 19.62
CA ARG A 238 -3.76 19.23 19.75
C ARG A 238 -4.25 18.07 18.89
N THR A 239 -5.27 17.38 19.40
CA THR A 239 -6.10 16.45 18.62
C THR A 239 -7.10 17.25 17.79
N ASN A 240 -6.60 17.86 16.71
CA ASN A 240 -7.43 18.52 15.71
C ASN A 240 -7.94 17.47 14.70
N VAL A 241 -9.15 17.69 14.19
CA VAL A 241 -9.77 16.87 13.13
C VAL A 241 -10.54 17.81 12.23
N ALA A 242 -9.94 18.25 11.12
CA ALA A 242 -10.61 19.04 10.10
C ALA A 242 -11.27 18.13 9.06
N HIS A 243 -12.36 18.58 8.42
CA HIS A 243 -13.05 17.83 7.37
C HIS A 243 -13.11 18.63 6.07
N ILE A 244 -12.82 17.95 4.96
CA ILE A 244 -13.12 18.41 3.61
C ILE A 244 -13.99 17.33 2.95
N ILE A 245 -15.25 17.67 2.69
CA ILE A 245 -16.29 16.74 2.24
C ILE A 245 -16.69 17.10 0.81
N GLY A 246 -16.58 16.15 -0.11
CA GLY A 246 -16.85 16.35 -1.54
C GLY A 246 -18.34 16.37 -1.86
N GLY A 247 -19.13 15.59 -1.12
CA GLY A 247 -20.59 15.61 -1.18
C GLY A 247 -21.20 16.63 -0.21
N SER A 248 -22.39 16.31 0.27
CA SER A 248 -23.19 17.10 1.21
C SER A 248 -22.98 16.70 2.68
N LEU A 249 -23.56 17.48 3.59
CA LEU A 249 -23.57 17.23 5.04
C LEU A 249 -24.98 16.90 5.55
N GLY A 250 -25.17 15.68 6.08
CA GLY A 250 -26.41 15.22 6.72
C GLY A 250 -27.61 15.03 5.78
N LYS A 251 -27.41 15.08 4.46
CA LYS A 251 -28.42 15.11 3.38
C LYS A 251 -27.95 14.25 2.21
N ASP A 252 -28.88 13.67 1.45
CA ASP A 252 -28.56 13.01 0.17
C ASP A 252 -28.19 14.04 -0.92
N LEU A 253 -27.45 13.61 -1.95
CA LEU A 253 -26.99 14.45 -3.07
C LEU A 253 -27.02 13.68 -4.40
N GLU A 254 -27.35 14.37 -5.50
CA GLU A 254 -27.21 13.87 -6.87
C GLU A 254 -26.07 14.59 -7.59
N GLY A 255 -25.28 13.86 -8.38
CA GLY A 255 -24.13 14.39 -9.12
C GLY A 255 -22.78 13.84 -8.65
N ASN A 256 -21.73 14.16 -9.40
CA ASN A 256 -20.36 13.71 -9.12
C ASN A 256 -19.63 14.72 -8.23
N THR A 257 -18.65 14.26 -7.45
CA THR A 257 -17.83 15.12 -6.58
C THR A 257 -16.38 15.23 -7.09
N SER A 258 -15.70 16.36 -6.82
CA SER A 258 -14.30 16.55 -7.21
C SER A 258 -13.52 17.43 -6.24
N ILE A 259 -12.61 16.82 -5.49
CA ILE A 259 -11.67 17.51 -4.58
C ILE A 259 -10.26 17.46 -5.19
N LYS A 260 -9.54 18.59 -5.16
CA LYS A 260 -8.11 18.69 -5.44
C LYS A 260 -7.39 19.43 -4.30
N ILE A 261 -6.36 18.82 -3.72
CA ILE A 261 -5.55 19.39 -2.63
C ILE A 261 -4.06 19.32 -2.99
N CYS A 262 -3.41 20.47 -3.01
CA CYS A 262 -2.00 20.63 -3.36
C CYS A 262 -1.15 21.25 -2.24
N THR A 263 -1.59 21.15 -0.98
CA THR A 263 -0.90 21.75 0.19
C THR A 263 -0.97 20.87 1.44
N ALA A 264 -0.17 21.17 2.45
CA ALA A 264 -0.04 20.38 3.68
C ALA A 264 -1.18 20.69 4.68
N LEU A 265 -2.14 19.77 4.78
CA LEU A 265 -3.29 19.77 5.70
C LEU A 265 -3.25 18.58 6.70
N PRO A 266 -2.15 18.34 7.46
CA PRO A 266 -1.84 17.05 8.14
C PRO A 266 -2.82 16.51 9.20
N VAL A 267 -3.83 17.27 9.61
CA VAL A 267 -4.86 16.87 10.61
C VAL A 267 -6.27 16.89 9.98
N THR A 268 -6.35 16.61 8.68
CA THR A 268 -7.57 16.72 7.87
C THR A 268 -7.99 15.36 7.31
N TYR A 269 -9.29 15.12 7.38
CA TYR A 269 -10.01 13.99 6.81
C TYR A 269 -10.59 14.46 5.48
N VAL A 270 -10.33 13.73 4.39
CA VAL A 270 -10.83 14.08 3.06
C VAL A 270 -11.77 12.98 2.58
N VAL A 271 -13.05 13.33 2.46
CA VAL A 271 -14.16 12.40 2.18
C VAL A 271 -14.70 12.71 0.79
N GLY A 272 -14.64 11.75 -0.14
CA GLY A 272 -15.08 11.94 -1.52
C GLY A 272 -16.60 12.01 -1.65
N GLY A 273 -17.31 11.18 -0.89
CA GLY A 273 -18.77 11.20 -0.79
C GLY A 273 -19.29 12.26 0.17
N CYS A 274 -20.53 12.07 0.62
CA CYS A 274 -21.14 12.89 1.67
C CYS A 274 -20.70 12.42 3.07
N TYR A 275 -20.94 13.28 4.07
CA TYR A 275 -20.95 12.88 5.48
C TYR A 275 -22.40 12.74 5.93
N ASP A 276 -22.78 11.57 6.43
CA ASP A 276 -24.15 11.21 6.82
C ASP A 276 -25.23 11.46 5.73
N GLY A 277 -25.01 10.96 4.51
CA GLY A 277 -25.99 11.06 3.42
C GLY A 277 -25.60 10.29 2.16
N THR A 278 -26.58 9.86 1.36
CA THR A 278 -26.31 9.05 0.16
C THR A 278 -26.01 9.93 -1.06
N LEU A 279 -24.85 9.71 -1.67
CA LEU A 279 -24.47 10.29 -2.95
C LEU A 279 -24.97 9.42 -4.11
N THR A 280 -25.57 10.04 -5.12
CA THR A 280 -25.90 9.40 -6.41
C THR A 280 -25.03 10.00 -7.51
N GLY A 281 -23.83 9.43 -7.65
CA GLY A 281 -22.80 9.84 -8.61
C GLY A 281 -21.41 9.30 -8.24
N ASP A 282 -20.42 9.59 -9.07
CA ASP A 282 -19.02 9.16 -8.88
C ASP A 282 -18.22 10.18 -8.04
N THR A 283 -17.21 9.71 -7.29
CA THR A 283 -16.30 10.57 -6.51
C THR A 283 -14.91 10.66 -7.11
N LYS A 284 -14.28 11.84 -7.02
CA LYS A 284 -12.89 12.06 -7.40
C LYS A 284 -12.11 12.82 -6.32
N ILE A 285 -10.98 12.26 -5.92
CA ILE A 285 -9.99 12.91 -5.05
C ILE A 285 -8.64 12.96 -5.78
N TRP A 286 -8.06 14.15 -5.88
CA TRP A 286 -6.68 14.37 -6.33
C TRP A 286 -5.86 15.02 -5.22
N MET A 287 -4.69 14.47 -4.93
CA MET A 287 -3.74 14.99 -3.94
C MET A 287 -2.35 15.01 -4.56
N GLU A 288 -1.62 16.12 -4.40
CA GLU A 288 -0.32 16.30 -5.04
C GLU A 288 0.61 17.18 -4.20
N ASP A 289 1.84 16.73 -3.93
CA ASP A 289 2.82 17.44 -3.08
C ASP A 289 2.26 17.91 -1.71
N SER A 290 1.33 17.12 -1.16
CA SER A 290 0.46 17.52 -0.05
C SER A 290 0.69 16.69 1.22
N THR A 291 -0.09 16.95 2.28
CA THR A 291 -0.11 16.12 3.49
C THR A 291 -1.53 16.07 4.04
N VAL A 292 -2.05 14.90 4.38
CA VAL A 292 -3.39 14.74 5.00
C VAL A 292 -3.40 13.61 6.01
N GLN A 293 -4.45 13.52 6.85
CA GLN A 293 -4.52 12.50 7.88
C GLN A 293 -5.16 11.20 7.40
N TYR A 294 -6.32 11.31 6.73
CA TYR A 294 -7.08 10.19 6.18
C TYR A 294 -7.70 10.56 4.83
N VAL A 295 -7.89 9.56 3.95
CA VAL A 295 -8.59 9.71 2.67
C VAL A 295 -9.65 8.62 2.53
N VAL A 296 -10.90 9.01 2.30
CA VAL A 296 -12.04 8.12 2.11
C VAL A 296 -12.63 8.37 0.74
N GLY A 297 -12.61 7.37 -0.14
CA GLY A 297 -13.14 7.50 -1.50
C GLY A 297 -14.66 7.59 -1.53
N GLY A 298 -15.33 6.82 -0.68
CA GLY A 298 -16.78 6.89 -0.47
C GLY A 298 -17.21 8.00 0.49
N GLY A 299 -18.40 7.87 1.08
CA GLY A 299 -18.86 8.71 2.18
C GLY A 299 -18.36 8.24 3.56
N GLU A 300 -18.56 9.06 4.57
CA GLU A 300 -18.28 8.75 5.98
C GLU A 300 -19.58 8.74 6.80
N ALA A 301 -19.81 7.69 7.58
CA ALA A 301 -21.07 7.42 8.28
C ALA A 301 -20.90 7.34 9.80
N ASP A 302 -21.63 8.20 10.52
CA ASP A 302 -21.76 8.25 11.97
C ASP A 302 -23.21 7.96 12.40
N GLN A 303 -24.16 8.83 12.02
CA GLN A 303 -25.58 8.74 12.39
C GLN A 303 -26.51 8.37 11.23
N LYS A 304 -26.05 8.44 9.96
CA LYS A 304 -26.85 8.15 8.76
C LYS A 304 -26.05 7.42 7.69
N ASP A 305 -26.78 6.84 6.74
CA ASP A 305 -26.21 6.02 5.66
C ASP A 305 -25.50 6.90 4.61
N SER A 306 -24.18 6.79 4.54
CA SER A 306 -23.28 7.53 3.65
C SER A 306 -22.86 6.72 2.42
N ASN A 307 -23.86 6.15 1.75
CA ASN A 307 -23.63 5.30 0.59
C ASN A 307 -23.25 6.13 -0.65
N VAL A 308 -22.52 5.53 -1.59
CA VAL A 308 -22.22 6.09 -2.91
C VAL A 308 -22.79 5.17 -3.98
N ILE A 309 -23.84 5.63 -4.66
CA ILE A 309 -24.47 4.95 -5.81
C ILE A 309 -23.71 5.34 -7.08
N GLY A 310 -22.44 4.95 -7.11
CA GLY A 310 -21.45 5.27 -8.14
C GLY A 310 -20.11 4.61 -7.82
N SER A 311 -19.06 5.03 -8.53
CA SER A 311 -17.68 4.57 -8.36
C SER A 311 -16.79 5.63 -7.69
N THR A 312 -15.65 5.22 -7.14
CA THR A 312 -14.71 6.13 -6.48
C THR A 312 -13.34 6.13 -7.15
N ASN A 313 -12.65 7.27 -7.16
CA ASN A 313 -11.32 7.41 -7.76
C ASN A 313 -10.42 8.33 -6.92
N ILE A 314 -9.41 7.73 -6.30
CA ILE A 314 -8.37 8.39 -5.51
C ILE A 314 -7.06 8.42 -6.32
N THR A 315 -6.45 9.60 -6.44
CA THR A 315 -5.09 9.80 -6.98
C THR A 315 -4.25 10.60 -5.99
N VAL A 316 -3.13 10.04 -5.54
CA VAL A 316 -2.26 10.60 -4.49
C VAL A 316 -0.81 10.62 -4.99
N LEU A 317 -0.26 11.79 -5.26
CA LEU A 317 1.08 11.97 -5.84
C LEU A 317 1.99 12.71 -4.86
N ARG A 318 3.19 12.17 -4.60
CA ARG A 318 4.25 12.81 -3.78
C ARG A 318 3.81 13.29 -2.38
N THR A 319 2.72 12.72 -1.89
CA THR A 319 1.95 13.21 -0.74
C THR A 319 2.25 12.37 0.51
N ASP A 320 2.08 12.96 1.70
CA ASP A 320 2.26 12.31 3.00
C ASP A 320 0.90 12.07 3.67
N ILE A 321 0.41 10.82 3.59
CA ILE A 321 -0.81 10.36 4.27
C ILE A 321 -0.43 9.84 5.66
N LYS A 322 -0.96 10.42 6.74
CA LYS A 322 -0.51 10.06 8.09
C LYS A 322 -0.98 8.69 8.59
N ASN A 323 -2.21 8.29 8.29
CA ASN A 323 -2.81 7.06 8.82
C ASN A 323 -3.19 6.06 7.72
N PHE A 324 -4.35 6.21 7.08
CA PHE A 324 -4.80 5.30 6.02
C PHE A 324 -5.52 6.02 4.87
N MET A 325 -5.62 5.32 3.74
CA MET A 325 -6.58 5.64 2.69
C MET A 325 -7.43 4.41 2.32
N CYS A 326 -8.72 4.62 2.06
CA CYS A 326 -9.63 3.57 1.62
C CYS A 326 -10.38 3.98 0.34
N GLY A 327 -10.50 3.05 -0.61
CA GLY A 327 -11.25 3.27 -1.85
C GLY A 327 -12.77 3.31 -1.62
N GLY A 328 -13.28 2.52 -0.67
CA GLY A 328 -14.69 2.54 -0.27
C GLY A 328 -15.05 3.69 0.68
N GLY A 329 -16.24 3.61 1.28
CA GLY A 329 -16.63 4.51 2.37
C GLY A 329 -16.10 4.08 3.75
N TRP A 330 -16.39 4.88 4.78
CA TRP A 330 -15.99 4.62 6.15
C TRP A 330 -17.19 4.61 7.10
N ALA A 331 -17.54 3.42 7.62
CA ALA A 331 -18.42 3.26 8.78
C ALA A 331 -17.52 3.20 10.03
N GLY A 332 -17.21 4.38 10.57
CA GLY A 332 -16.04 4.61 11.43
C GLY A 332 -16.31 4.78 12.93
N GLN A 333 -15.29 4.43 13.73
CA GLN A 333 -15.13 4.60 15.19
C GLN A 333 -16.30 4.16 16.10
N PHE A 334 -17.49 4.76 16.01
CA PHE A 334 -18.71 4.39 16.76
C PHE A 334 -19.95 4.30 15.84
N PRO A 335 -19.85 3.72 14.63
CA PRO A 335 -20.83 3.97 13.59
C PRO A 335 -22.20 3.40 13.97
N SER A 336 -23.26 4.12 13.59
CA SER A 336 -24.64 3.67 13.70
C SER A 336 -25.36 3.46 12.35
N ALA A 337 -24.60 3.58 11.25
CA ALA A 337 -25.08 3.50 9.88
C ALA A 337 -24.00 2.97 8.90
N ASN A 338 -24.35 2.82 7.61
CA ASN A 338 -23.52 2.19 6.57
C ASN A 338 -22.84 3.20 5.63
N ALA A 339 -21.74 2.81 4.98
CA ALA A 339 -20.99 3.63 4.02
C ALA A 339 -20.55 2.80 2.80
N ASN A 340 -21.52 2.23 2.07
CA ASN A 340 -21.26 1.31 0.96
C ASN A 340 -20.99 2.04 -0.36
N VAL A 341 -20.16 1.45 -1.23
CA VAL A 341 -19.98 1.91 -2.63
C VAL A 341 -20.62 0.88 -3.56
N ALA A 342 -21.54 1.31 -4.41
CA ALA A 342 -22.25 0.42 -5.34
C ALA A 342 -21.39 0.01 -6.55
N GLY A 343 -20.58 0.94 -7.07
CA GLY A 343 -19.70 0.75 -8.22
C GLY A 343 -18.31 0.26 -7.85
N ASN A 344 -17.34 0.59 -8.71
CA ASN A 344 -15.94 0.20 -8.56
C ASN A 344 -15.18 1.16 -7.64
N THR A 345 -14.02 0.75 -7.12
CA THR A 345 -13.06 1.66 -6.47
C THR A 345 -11.73 1.66 -7.21
N LYS A 346 -11.10 2.84 -7.30
CA LYS A 346 -9.73 3.00 -7.79
C LYS A 346 -8.88 3.79 -6.81
N VAL A 347 -7.70 3.26 -6.49
CA VAL A 347 -6.68 3.92 -5.66
C VAL A 347 -5.34 3.90 -6.41
N HIS A 348 -4.93 5.04 -6.95
CA HIS A 348 -3.58 5.22 -7.48
C HIS A 348 -2.76 6.09 -6.52
N PHE A 349 -1.57 5.64 -6.15
CA PHE A 349 -0.66 6.40 -5.31
C PHE A 349 0.79 6.27 -5.76
N GLU A 350 1.47 7.40 -5.91
CA GLU A 350 2.84 7.48 -6.42
C GLU A 350 3.74 8.33 -5.52
N ASN A 351 5.00 7.91 -5.34
CA ASN A 351 6.02 8.67 -4.59
C ASN A 351 5.56 9.11 -3.17
N THR A 352 4.64 8.34 -2.57
CA THR A 352 3.89 8.67 -1.35
C THR A 352 4.73 8.40 -0.10
N LYS A 353 5.02 9.46 0.66
CA LYS A 353 5.95 9.43 1.81
C LYS A 353 5.16 9.32 3.12
N SER A 354 4.93 8.10 3.62
CA SER A 354 4.16 7.90 4.85
C SER A 354 4.88 7.08 5.90
N GLY A 355 4.71 7.49 7.16
CA GLY A 355 5.30 6.84 8.34
C GLY A 355 4.73 5.47 8.69
N ARG A 356 3.46 5.14 8.33
CA ARG A 356 2.81 3.81 8.47
C ARG A 356 1.53 3.65 7.63
N VAL A 357 1.54 3.98 6.34
CA VAL A 357 0.30 3.94 5.53
C VAL A 357 -0.32 2.54 5.46
N GLN A 358 -1.64 2.50 5.71
CA GLN A 358 -2.50 1.39 5.33
C GLN A 358 -3.34 1.79 4.11
N VAL A 359 -3.39 0.93 3.10
CA VAL A 359 -4.19 1.12 1.88
C VAL A 359 -5.25 0.03 1.84
N TYR A 360 -6.51 0.42 1.74
CA TYR A 360 -7.63 -0.50 1.58
C TYR A 360 -8.30 -0.25 0.23
N GLY A 361 -8.39 -1.27 -0.62
CA GLY A 361 -9.15 -1.19 -1.86
C GLY A 361 -10.65 -1.07 -1.63
N GLY A 362 -11.16 -1.78 -0.63
CA GLY A 362 -12.54 -1.70 -0.16
C GLY A 362 -12.82 -0.54 0.80
N GLY A 363 -13.98 -0.57 1.45
CA GLY A 363 -14.32 0.36 2.54
C GLY A 363 -13.79 -0.08 3.90
N VAL A 364 -14.05 0.72 4.93
CA VAL A 364 -13.64 0.46 6.32
C VAL A 364 -14.88 0.38 7.21
N CYS A 365 -15.07 -0.74 7.90
CA CYS A 365 -16.17 -0.91 8.85
C CYS A 365 -15.70 -1.65 10.12
N THR A 366 -15.59 -0.93 11.23
CA THR A 366 -15.16 -1.49 12.54
C THR A 366 -16.29 -2.25 13.25
N SER A 367 -17.55 -1.90 12.97
CA SER A 367 -18.73 -2.49 13.58
C SER A 367 -19.15 -3.79 12.90
N LYS A 368 -19.64 -4.74 13.69
CA LYS A 368 -20.25 -6.00 13.19
C LYS A 368 -21.65 -5.83 12.59
N SER A 369 -22.30 -4.69 12.85
CA SER A 369 -23.74 -4.48 12.61
C SER A 369 -24.08 -3.62 11.38
N TYR A 370 -23.07 -2.94 10.82
CA TYR A 370 -23.20 -2.03 9.67
C TYR A 370 -22.22 -2.46 8.59
N THR A 371 -22.23 -1.79 7.44
CA THR A 371 -21.41 -2.18 6.29
C THR A 371 -20.70 -0.99 5.62
N ALA A 372 -19.57 -1.28 4.98
CA ALA A 372 -18.86 -0.42 4.04
C ALA A 372 -18.34 -1.29 2.88
N THR A 373 -19.26 -2.02 2.23
CA THR A 373 -18.94 -2.95 1.13
C THR A 373 -18.70 -2.22 -0.18
N VAL A 374 -17.97 -2.87 -1.10
CA VAL A 374 -17.88 -2.48 -2.50
C VAL A 374 -18.66 -3.49 -3.37
N GLY A 375 -19.61 -2.98 -4.16
CA GLY A 375 -20.43 -3.77 -5.09
C GLY A 375 -19.72 -4.12 -6.40
N GLY A 376 -18.81 -3.27 -6.86
CA GLY A 376 -17.97 -3.52 -8.03
C GLY A 376 -16.60 -4.11 -7.71
N SER A 377 -15.69 -3.96 -8.67
CA SER A 377 -14.29 -4.39 -8.62
C SER A 377 -13.37 -3.31 -8.05
N VAL A 378 -12.18 -3.72 -7.58
CA VAL A 378 -11.14 -2.85 -7.02
C VAL A 378 -9.94 -2.78 -7.98
N SER A 379 -9.39 -1.58 -8.16
CA SER A 379 -8.08 -1.37 -8.80
C SER A 379 -7.15 -0.55 -7.89
N ILE A 380 -6.00 -1.13 -7.52
CA ILE A 380 -4.94 -0.45 -6.77
C ILE A 380 -3.69 -0.36 -7.66
N THR A 381 -3.05 0.82 -7.70
CA THR A 381 -1.76 1.03 -8.38
C THR A 381 -0.83 1.82 -7.49
N SER A 382 0.10 1.12 -6.85
CA SER A 382 1.24 1.66 -6.12
C SER A 382 2.40 1.86 -7.10
N LYS A 383 2.95 3.06 -7.25
CA LYS A 383 4.10 3.30 -8.13
C LYS A 383 5.21 4.12 -7.46
N SER A 384 6.47 3.73 -7.65
CA SER A 384 7.65 4.45 -7.12
C SER A 384 7.56 4.80 -5.63
N ASN A 385 6.95 3.93 -4.83
CA ASN A 385 6.72 4.15 -3.40
C ASN A 385 7.79 3.42 -2.57
N ASP A 386 8.50 4.16 -1.73
CA ASP A 386 9.34 3.62 -0.65
C ASP A 386 8.58 3.66 0.68
N MET A 387 8.38 2.50 1.32
CA MET A 387 7.85 2.39 2.68
C MET A 387 8.73 1.50 3.58
N SER A 388 10.01 1.35 3.20
CA SER A 388 11.01 0.43 3.77
C SER A 388 11.15 0.46 5.29
N HIS A 389 10.99 1.63 5.91
CA HIS A 389 11.20 1.84 7.34
C HIS A 389 9.89 1.72 8.17
N ASN A 390 8.75 1.53 7.50
CA ASN A 390 7.47 2.05 7.97
C ASN A 390 6.34 1.01 8.07
N ASN A 391 6.58 -0.29 7.84
CA ASN A 391 5.55 -1.34 7.89
C ASN A 391 4.28 -1.00 7.06
N GLY A 392 4.45 -0.41 5.87
CA GLY A 392 3.34 -0.14 4.96
C GLY A 392 2.53 -1.40 4.65
N THR A 393 1.25 -1.26 4.36
CA THR A 393 0.44 -2.43 3.95
C THR A 393 -0.64 -2.07 2.95
N VAL A 394 -0.71 -2.83 1.87
CA VAL A 394 -1.80 -2.79 0.88
C VAL A 394 -2.71 -4.00 1.07
N TYR A 395 -4.00 -3.75 1.21
CA TYR A 395 -5.06 -4.76 1.19
C TYR A 395 -5.93 -4.53 -0.05
N GLY A 396 -6.09 -5.55 -0.88
CA GLY A 396 -7.02 -5.52 -2.01
C GLY A 396 -8.48 -5.35 -1.57
N GLY A 397 -8.84 -5.97 -0.45
CA GLY A 397 -10.20 -5.86 0.12
C GLY A 397 -10.39 -4.64 1.02
N GLY A 398 -11.52 -4.60 1.73
CA GLY A 398 -11.77 -3.61 2.78
C GLY A 398 -11.11 -3.94 4.13
N ALA A 399 -11.39 -3.10 5.13
CA ALA A 399 -11.07 -3.34 6.54
C ALA A 399 -12.35 -3.66 7.31
N GLY A 400 -12.58 -4.94 7.59
CA GLY A 400 -13.79 -5.46 8.22
C GLY A 400 -13.67 -5.77 9.71
N SER A 401 -14.71 -6.38 10.24
CA SER A 401 -14.78 -6.82 11.64
C SER A 401 -14.52 -8.32 11.75
N SER A 402 -13.60 -8.76 12.61
CA SER A 402 -13.43 -10.19 12.91
C SER A 402 -14.69 -10.88 13.47
N SER A 403 -15.73 -10.13 13.85
CA SER A 403 -17.05 -10.70 14.17
C SER A 403 -17.98 -10.89 12.96
N ASN A 404 -17.78 -10.15 11.87
CA ASN A 404 -18.55 -10.19 10.63
C ASN A 404 -17.65 -9.72 9.47
N MET A 405 -17.14 -10.66 8.66
CA MET A 405 -16.18 -10.35 7.57
C MET A 405 -16.86 -9.97 6.25
N ASP A 406 -18.19 -10.04 6.19
CA ASP A 406 -18.96 -9.55 5.05
C ASP A 406 -19.22 -8.03 5.14
N ASN A 407 -18.90 -7.40 6.28
CA ASN A 407 -19.20 -6.00 6.54
C ASN A 407 -18.40 -5.01 5.66
N ALA A 408 -17.19 -5.37 5.23
CA ALA A 408 -16.34 -4.56 4.34
C ALA A 408 -15.95 -5.36 3.07
N LYS A 409 -16.85 -6.26 2.65
CA LYS A 409 -16.66 -7.17 1.52
C LYS A 409 -16.48 -6.44 0.18
N VAL A 410 -15.65 -7.00 -0.69
CA VAL A 410 -15.58 -6.65 -2.12
C VAL A 410 -16.33 -7.73 -2.92
N SER A 411 -17.25 -7.30 -3.78
CA SER A 411 -18.12 -8.23 -4.54
C SER A 411 -17.61 -8.53 -5.96
N GLY A 412 -16.81 -7.63 -6.54
CA GLY A 412 -16.11 -7.83 -7.80
C GLY A 412 -14.70 -8.41 -7.65
N ASP A 413 -13.95 -8.38 -8.75
CA ASP A 413 -12.53 -8.78 -8.80
C ASP A 413 -11.61 -7.70 -8.20
N ILE A 414 -10.40 -8.09 -7.84
CA ILE A 414 -9.35 -7.20 -7.33
C ILE A 414 -8.14 -7.23 -8.27
N SER A 415 -7.65 -6.07 -8.66
CA SER A 415 -6.35 -5.91 -9.33
C SER A 415 -5.43 -5.02 -8.50
N ILE A 416 -4.31 -5.57 -8.03
CA ILE A 416 -3.23 -4.84 -7.36
C ILE A 416 -2.02 -4.79 -8.29
N LYS A 417 -1.53 -3.60 -8.59
CA LYS A 417 -0.25 -3.35 -9.25
C LYS A 417 0.70 -2.64 -8.28
N VAL A 418 1.93 -3.13 -8.20
CA VAL A 418 3.07 -2.44 -7.57
C VAL A 418 4.16 -2.30 -8.61
N GLU A 419 4.49 -1.06 -8.96
CA GLU A 419 5.41 -0.70 -10.05
C GLU A 419 6.58 0.11 -9.48
N ASP A 420 7.81 -0.37 -9.59
CA ASP A 420 9.04 0.30 -9.12
C ASP A 420 9.01 0.68 -7.62
N GLY A 421 8.30 -0.11 -6.80
CA GLY A 421 8.12 0.13 -5.37
C GLY A 421 9.12 -0.63 -4.49
N TYR A 422 9.61 0.02 -3.44
CA TYR A 422 10.69 -0.49 -2.59
C TYR A 422 10.24 -0.73 -1.15
N SER A 423 10.48 -1.95 -0.67
CA SER A 423 10.18 -2.49 0.66
C SER A 423 8.86 -1.96 1.27
N PHE A 424 7.80 -2.08 0.48
CA PHE A 424 6.42 -1.70 0.77
C PHE A 424 5.73 -2.49 1.92
N GLY A 425 6.49 -3.18 2.77
CA GLY A 425 5.99 -4.04 3.85
C GLY A 425 5.24 -5.28 3.33
N TYR A 426 3.91 -5.20 3.29
CA TYR A 426 3.03 -6.32 2.94
C TYR A 426 2.00 -5.96 1.85
N VAL A 427 1.79 -6.86 0.88
CA VAL A 427 0.62 -6.86 -0.01
C VAL A 427 -0.24 -8.08 0.33
N TYR A 428 -1.50 -7.84 0.68
CA TYR A 428 -2.53 -8.85 0.81
C TYR A 428 -3.51 -8.75 -0.36
N GLY A 429 -3.74 -9.86 -1.05
CA GLY A 429 -4.74 -9.94 -2.12
C GLY A 429 -6.18 -9.73 -1.63
N GLY A 430 -6.47 -10.18 -0.40
CA GLY A 430 -7.76 -9.99 0.25
C GLY A 430 -7.83 -8.75 1.15
N GLY A 431 -8.90 -8.63 1.94
CA GLY A 431 -9.06 -7.55 2.92
C GLY A 431 -8.42 -7.83 4.28
N TYR A 432 -8.34 -6.81 5.12
CA TYR A 432 -8.11 -6.99 6.54
C TYR A 432 -9.44 -7.38 7.19
N GLN A 433 -9.57 -8.63 7.64
CA GLN A 433 -10.80 -9.16 8.25
C GLN A 433 -12.05 -8.98 7.35
N ALA A 434 -11.88 -9.00 6.03
CA ALA A 434 -12.95 -8.82 5.05
C ALA A 434 -12.86 -9.81 3.88
N ASN A 435 -14.02 -10.25 3.39
CA ASN A 435 -14.16 -11.24 2.31
C ASN A 435 -14.06 -10.60 0.91
N VAL A 436 -13.89 -11.46 -0.10
CA VAL A 436 -13.87 -11.13 -1.54
C VAL A 436 -14.64 -12.22 -2.30
N ASP A 437 -15.68 -11.84 -3.06
CA ASP A 437 -16.43 -12.80 -3.88
C ASP A 437 -15.74 -13.09 -5.23
N GLY A 438 -15.03 -12.10 -5.80
CA GLY A 438 -14.33 -12.23 -7.07
C GLY A 438 -12.95 -12.89 -6.99
N ASN A 439 -12.21 -12.77 -8.10
CA ASN A 439 -10.82 -13.22 -8.23
C ASN A 439 -9.85 -12.10 -7.81
N VAL A 440 -8.58 -12.46 -7.60
CA VAL A 440 -7.53 -11.50 -7.26
C VAL A 440 -6.32 -11.65 -8.20
N SER A 441 -5.90 -10.54 -8.80
CA SER A 441 -4.64 -10.43 -9.54
C SER A 441 -3.68 -9.52 -8.76
N ILE A 442 -2.46 -10.01 -8.51
CA ILE A 442 -1.37 -9.24 -7.91
C ILE A 442 -0.20 -9.23 -8.89
N GLU A 443 0.17 -8.06 -9.39
CA GLU A 443 1.34 -7.85 -10.24
C GLU A 443 2.35 -6.96 -9.51
N VAL A 444 3.58 -7.44 -9.37
CA VAL A 444 4.68 -6.70 -8.73
C VAL A 444 5.87 -6.66 -9.67
N SER A 445 6.28 -5.46 -10.05
CA SER A 445 7.42 -5.19 -10.94
C SER A 445 8.35 -4.12 -10.38
N GLY A 446 9.64 -4.22 -10.70
CA GLY A 446 10.66 -3.26 -10.30
C GLY A 446 12.07 -3.76 -10.63
N ASP A 447 13.08 -3.19 -9.97
CA ASP A 447 14.44 -3.72 -10.02
C ASP A 447 14.71 -4.82 -8.98
N ASN A 448 15.77 -5.58 -9.24
CA ASN A 448 16.19 -6.73 -8.44
C ASN A 448 17.36 -6.40 -7.50
N GLN A 449 17.63 -5.12 -7.23
CA GLN A 449 18.69 -4.64 -6.33
C GLN A 449 18.12 -4.21 -4.98
N ASN A 450 16.88 -3.76 -4.96
CA ASN A 450 16.18 -3.29 -3.77
C ASN A 450 15.22 -4.36 -3.20
N SER A 451 15.11 -4.41 -1.86
CA SER A 451 14.18 -5.33 -1.20
C SER A 451 12.73 -5.07 -1.63
N SER A 452 12.05 -6.07 -2.16
CA SER A 452 10.63 -6.01 -2.53
C SER A 452 9.76 -6.53 -1.37
N PRO A 453 8.45 -6.21 -1.24
CA PRO A 453 7.72 -6.53 -0.19
C PRO A 453 7.27 -8.01 -0.12
N SER A 454 6.64 -8.39 1.00
CA SER A 454 6.08 -9.74 1.16
C SER A 454 4.65 -9.81 0.60
N ILE A 455 4.39 -10.78 -0.28
CA ILE A 455 3.15 -10.87 -1.06
C ILE A 455 2.34 -12.08 -0.60
N TYR A 456 1.09 -11.86 -0.23
CA TYR A 456 0.21 -12.88 0.32
C TYR A 456 -1.09 -12.95 -0.48
N GLY A 457 -1.41 -14.12 -1.05
CA GLY A 457 -2.55 -14.27 -1.96
C GLY A 457 -3.92 -14.02 -1.33
N GLY A 458 -4.06 -14.18 -0.02
CA GLY A 458 -5.30 -13.97 0.74
C GLY A 458 -5.34 -12.66 1.54
N GLY A 459 -6.37 -12.50 2.38
CA GLY A 459 -6.47 -11.40 3.35
C GLY A 459 -5.83 -11.69 4.71
N GLU A 460 -5.83 -10.72 5.63
CA GLU A 460 -5.37 -10.91 7.02
C GLU A 460 -6.54 -11.15 7.98
N GLY A 461 -6.55 -12.30 8.65
CA GLY A 461 -7.47 -12.65 9.73
C GLY A 461 -6.82 -12.52 11.10
N SER A 462 -7.61 -12.21 12.14
CA SER A 462 -7.09 -12.04 13.51
C SER A 462 -6.73 -13.36 14.20
N THR A 463 -7.34 -14.48 13.81
CA THR A 463 -7.04 -15.82 14.32
C THR A 463 -7.34 -16.88 13.26
N SER A 464 -6.86 -18.11 13.45
CA SER A 464 -7.13 -19.24 12.55
C SER A 464 -8.60 -19.69 12.50
N SER A 465 -9.46 -19.17 13.38
CA SER A 465 -10.93 -19.33 13.31
C SER A 465 -11.65 -18.11 12.72
N LYS A 466 -10.92 -17.02 12.46
CA LYS A 466 -11.40 -15.74 11.91
C LYS A 466 -10.64 -15.45 10.61
N ARG A 467 -11.01 -16.21 9.58
CA ARG A 467 -10.31 -16.29 8.29
C ARG A 467 -11.06 -15.50 7.21
N PRO A 468 -10.49 -14.43 6.63
CA PRO A 468 -11.05 -13.81 5.44
C PRO A 468 -10.96 -14.78 4.27
N HIS A 469 -11.98 -14.75 3.40
CA HIS A 469 -12.12 -15.66 2.27
C HIS A 469 -12.13 -14.92 0.94
N ILE A 470 -11.31 -15.39 0.00
CA ILE A 470 -11.44 -15.11 -1.43
C ILE A 470 -12.15 -16.31 -2.05
N ALA A 471 -13.32 -16.12 -2.66
CA ALA A 471 -14.05 -17.20 -3.30
C ALA A 471 -13.49 -17.56 -4.70
N GLY A 472 -13.00 -16.57 -5.45
CA GLY A 472 -12.38 -16.75 -6.77
C GLY A 472 -10.96 -17.32 -6.74
N ALA A 473 -10.30 -17.27 -7.90
CA ALA A 473 -8.89 -17.61 -8.07
C ALA A 473 -7.96 -16.47 -7.63
N VAL A 474 -6.69 -16.78 -7.44
CA VAL A 474 -5.62 -15.81 -7.14
C VAL A 474 -4.44 -16.02 -8.08
N ASP A 475 -4.11 -15.01 -8.87
CA ASP A 475 -2.95 -15.02 -9.76
C ASP A 475 -1.94 -13.96 -9.31
N ILE A 476 -0.77 -14.42 -8.85
CA ILE A 476 0.37 -13.60 -8.44
C ILE A 476 1.38 -13.59 -9.59
N THR A 477 1.97 -12.44 -9.90
CA THR A 477 3.00 -12.28 -10.95
C THR A 477 4.16 -11.42 -10.47
N LEU A 478 5.37 -11.97 -10.48
CA LEU A 478 6.61 -11.28 -10.11
C LEU A 478 7.45 -10.94 -11.34
N LYS A 479 7.91 -9.69 -11.46
CA LYS A 479 8.68 -9.18 -12.60
C LYS A 479 9.89 -8.34 -12.18
N GLY A 480 11.05 -8.95 -12.10
CA GLY A 480 12.32 -8.31 -11.76
C GLY A 480 12.57 -8.13 -10.26
N VAL A 481 11.86 -8.84 -9.39
CA VAL A 481 11.75 -8.50 -7.94
C VAL A 481 12.17 -9.64 -6.99
N GLN A 482 12.62 -9.26 -5.78
CA GLN A 482 13.01 -10.16 -4.70
C GLN A 482 11.95 -10.18 -3.58
N ALA A 483 11.02 -11.14 -3.63
CA ALA A 483 9.86 -11.19 -2.72
C ALA A 483 9.64 -12.56 -2.06
N THR A 484 9.27 -12.56 -0.77
CA THR A 484 8.58 -13.70 -0.12
C THR A 484 7.16 -13.77 -0.64
N VAL A 485 6.69 -14.96 -1.01
CA VAL A 485 5.31 -15.19 -1.45
C VAL A 485 4.63 -16.24 -0.60
N CYS A 486 3.43 -15.96 -0.08
CA CYS A 486 2.52 -16.98 0.43
C CYS A 486 1.33 -17.14 -0.51
N SER A 487 1.01 -18.38 -0.87
CA SER A 487 -0.20 -18.72 -1.66
C SER A 487 -1.50 -18.24 -1.00
N LEU A 488 -1.53 -18.19 0.34
CA LEU A 488 -2.67 -17.75 1.15
C LEU A 488 -2.30 -16.52 1.98
N GLY A 489 -3.33 -15.88 2.53
CA GLY A 489 -3.18 -14.77 3.49
C GLY A 489 -2.78 -15.26 4.88
N LYS A 490 -2.61 -14.32 5.81
CA LYS A 490 -2.30 -14.59 7.23
C LYS A 490 -3.60 -14.93 7.96
N ASN A 491 -3.76 -16.17 8.40
CA ASN A 491 -5.03 -16.80 8.73
C ASN A 491 -6.03 -16.84 7.54
N GLY A 492 -5.61 -16.56 6.30
CA GLY A 492 -6.50 -16.36 5.15
C GLY A 492 -6.96 -17.65 4.46
N THR A 493 -7.91 -17.54 3.53
CA THR A 493 -8.34 -18.66 2.66
C THR A 493 -8.60 -18.22 1.22
N VAL A 494 -8.40 -19.15 0.28
CA VAL A 494 -8.75 -19.04 -1.14
C VAL A 494 -9.62 -20.24 -1.50
N GLY A 495 -10.67 -20.02 -2.32
CA GLY A 495 -11.57 -21.04 -2.83
C GLY A 495 -11.18 -21.56 -4.21
N GLY A 496 -10.68 -20.69 -5.10
CA GLY A 496 -10.23 -21.04 -6.45
C GLY A 496 -8.81 -21.61 -6.52
N LYS A 497 -8.20 -21.56 -7.71
CA LYS A 497 -6.78 -21.91 -7.91
C LYS A 497 -5.90 -20.76 -7.44
N VAL A 498 -4.70 -21.06 -6.93
CA VAL A 498 -3.60 -20.09 -6.82
C VAL A 498 -2.57 -20.36 -7.92
N THR A 499 -2.24 -19.35 -8.73
CA THR A 499 -1.09 -19.40 -9.64
C THR A 499 -0.02 -18.42 -9.17
N ILE A 500 1.23 -18.86 -9.05
CA ILE A 500 2.38 -18.00 -8.75
C ILE A 500 3.26 -17.96 -10.00
N ASN A 501 3.15 -16.88 -10.77
CA ASN A 501 3.89 -16.67 -12.00
C ASN A 501 5.21 -15.94 -11.69
N LEU A 502 6.31 -16.60 -11.99
CA LEU A 502 7.67 -16.12 -11.83
C LEU A 502 8.23 -15.77 -13.21
N GLN A 503 8.71 -14.55 -13.35
CA GLN A 503 9.53 -14.07 -14.47
C GLN A 503 10.94 -13.79 -13.93
N SER A 504 11.80 -13.11 -14.69
CA SER A 504 13.15 -12.74 -14.25
C SER A 504 13.14 -12.11 -12.85
N GLY A 505 14.13 -12.39 -11.99
CA GLY A 505 14.26 -11.80 -10.65
C GLY A 505 14.70 -12.80 -9.58
N GLY A 506 14.30 -12.57 -8.33
CA GLY A 506 14.69 -13.41 -7.19
C GLY A 506 16.12 -13.15 -6.69
N GLY A 507 16.58 -13.94 -5.73
CA GLY A 507 17.74 -13.58 -4.89
C GLY A 507 19.08 -13.53 -5.64
N ALA A 508 20.01 -12.70 -5.17
CA ALA A 508 21.35 -12.67 -5.76
C ALA A 508 22.11 -14.00 -5.51
N LEU A 509 22.91 -14.44 -6.50
CA LEU A 509 23.67 -15.68 -6.39
C LEU A 509 24.78 -15.53 -5.34
N LYS A 510 24.68 -16.31 -4.26
CA LYS A 510 25.57 -16.32 -3.06
C LYS A 510 25.40 -15.10 -2.14
N ASP A 511 24.20 -14.53 -2.09
CA ASP A 511 23.82 -13.58 -1.03
C ASP A 511 23.87 -14.22 0.38
N THR A 512 23.75 -13.36 1.38
CA THR A 512 23.67 -13.67 2.82
C THR A 512 22.32 -13.28 3.44
N VAL A 513 21.47 -12.55 2.71
CA VAL A 513 20.07 -12.26 3.07
C VAL A 513 19.15 -13.33 2.47
N PHE A 514 18.13 -13.75 3.23
CA PHE A 514 17.25 -14.87 2.88
C PHE A 514 15.77 -14.50 3.00
N THR A 515 15.20 -13.96 1.93
CA THR A 515 13.84 -13.40 1.88
C THR A 515 13.00 -13.90 0.70
N GLU A 516 13.46 -14.90 -0.05
CA GLU A 516 12.91 -15.34 -1.34
C GLU A 516 12.25 -16.73 -1.21
N ASN A 517 11.42 -16.89 -0.18
CA ASN A 517 10.70 -18.13 0.09
C ASN A 517 9.35 -18.12 -0.66
N ILE A 518 9.09 -19.13 -1.49
CA ILE A 518 7.78 -19.37 -2.11
C ILE A 518 7.04 -20.42 -1.27
N LEU A 519 6.13 -19.98 -0.41
CA LEU A 519 5.40 -20.82 0.54
C LEU A 519 3.97 -21.12 0.07
N ASN A 520 3.69 -22.39 -0.23
CA ASN A 520 2.34 -22.85 -0.55
C ASN A 520 1.44 -23.03 0.70
N ALA A 521 1.44 -22.08 1.63
CA ALA A 521 0.64 -22.15 2.86
C ALA A 521 0.12 -20.78 3.33
N ASP A 522 -0.50 -20.78 4.51
CA ASP A 522 -0.94 -19.60 5.27
C ASP A 522 0.27 -18.77 5.75
N ALA A 523 0.20 -17.45 5.60
CA ALA A 523 1.33 -16.57 5.93
C ALA A 523 1.64 -16.53 7.45
N SER A 524 0.75 -17.03 8.31
CA SER A 524 1.02 -17.17 9.75
C SER A 524 2.14 -18.17 10.10
N TYR A 525 2.59 -19.00 9.16
CA TYR A 525 3.77 -19.86 9.34
C TYR A 525 5.11 -19.13 9.15
N ILE A 526 5.12 -17.93 8.55
CA ILE A 526 6.35 -17.12 8.38
C ILE A 526 6.57 -16.23 9.60
N ASN A 527 7.81 -16.23 10.12
CA ASN A 527 8.21 -15.36 11.22
C ASN A 527 8.73 -13.99 10.74
N TRP A 528 9.01 -13.08 11.68
CA TRP A 528 9.48 -11.72 11.38
C TRP A 528 10.80 -11.65 10.58
N ALA A 529 11.57 -12.74 10.54
CA ALA A 529 12.83 -12.89 9.82
C ALA A 529 12.68 -13.75 8.55
N GLY A 530 11.51 -13.74 7.92
CA GLY A 530 11.22 -14.42 6.64
C GLY A 530 11.22 -15.95 6.68
N ASN A 531 11.49 -16.57 7.83
CA ASN A 531 11.68 -18.02 7.94
C ASN A 531 10.36 -18.75 8.22
N VAL A 532 10.16 -19.88 7.54
CA VAL A 532 9.04 -20.82 7.75
C VAL A 532 9.20 -21.53 9.11
N THR A 533 8.11 -21.62 9.88
CA THR A 533 8.08 -22.21 11.22
C THR A 533 6.94 -23.22 11.39
N GLY A 534 7.06 -24.07 12.43
CA GLY A 534 6.03 -25.07 12.75
C GLY A 534 5.92 -26.18 11.71
N THR A 535 4.70 -26.54 11.35
CA THR A 535 4.40 -27.52 10.29
C THR A 535 3.31 -26.93 9.39
N PRO A 536 3.67 -26.37 8.23
CA PRO A 536 2.72 -25.81 7.28
C PRO A 536 1.71 -26.84 6.78
N VAL A 537 0.47 -26.40 6.57
CA VAL A 537 -0.54 -27.16 5.81
C VAL A 537 -0.59 -26.56 4.40
N TYR A 538 -0.22 -27.36 3.41
CA TYR A 538 -0.08 -26.90 2.04
C TYR A 538 -1.41 -26.86 1.26
N TYR A 539 -1.57 -25.89 0.36
CA TYR A 539 -2.79 -25.75 -0.45
C TYR A 539 -2.72 -26.60 -1.73
N GLU A 540 -3.63 -27.58 -1.87
CA GLU A 540 -3.59 -28.57 -2.97
C GLU A 540 -3.88 -27.98 -4.36
N ASN A 541 -4.49 -26.79 -4.45
CA ASN A 541 -4.91 -26.17 -5.71
C ASN A 541 -3.98 -25.00 -6.11
N THR A 542 -2.67 -25.19 -5.94
CA THR A 542 -1.63 -24.22 -6.29
C THR A 542 -0.77 -24.72 -7.45
N GLU A 543 -0.36 -23.82 -8.34
CA GLU A 543 0.68 -24.05 -9.34
C GLU A 543 1.72 -22.91 -9.28
N VAL A 544 3.01 -23.27 -9.29
CA VAL A 544 4.09 -22.30 -9.54
C VAL A 544 4.47 -22.40 -11.02
N VAL A 545 4.44 -21.28 -11.74
CA VAL A 545 4.74 -21.21 -13.17
C VAL A 545 5.95 -20.32 -13.38
N VAL A 546 6.99 -20.81 -14.06
CA VAL A 546 8.16 -20.00 -14.45
C VAL A 546 8.11 -19.77 -15.94
N SER A 547 8.07 -18.51 -16.37
CA SER A 547 7.50 -18.15 -17.69
C SER A 547 8.33 -17.21 -18.58
N ASP A 548 9.30 -16.48 -18.05
CA ASP A 548 10.14 -15.58 -18.85
C ASP A 548 11.44 -15.21 -18.10
N GLY A 549 12.59 -15.64 -18.62
CA GLY A 549 13.91 -15.39 -18.04
C GLY A 549 14.14 -16.06 -16.68
N THR A 550 15.15 -15.59 -15.94
CA THR A 550 15.70 -16.31 -14.77
C THR A 550 15.14 -15.83 -13.44
N PHE A 551 14.39 -16.69 -12.75
CA PHE A 551 14.03 -16.51 -11.35
C PHE A 551 14.95 -17.33 -10.44
N VAL A 552 15.64 -16.66 -9.50
CA VAL A 552 16.53 -17.30 -8.52
C VAL A 552 15.82 -17.45 -7.17
N ALA A 553 15.68 -18.69 -6.69
CA ALA A 553 14.90 -19.01 -5.48
C ALA A 553 15.72 -19.75 -4.43
N THR A 554 15.59 -19.37 -3.16
CA THR A 554 16.17 -20.09 -2.01
C THR A 554 15.41 -21.39 -1.73
N THR A 555 14.09 -21.36 -1.57
CA THR A 555 13.28 -22.57 -1.34
C THR A 555 11.82 -22.39 -1.75
N ILE A 556 11.27 -23.40 -2.42
CA ILE A 556 9.85 -23.56 -2.75
C ILE A 556 9.26 -24.66 -1.86
N TYR A 557 8.27 -24.30 -1.05
CA TYR A 557 7.65 -25.17 -0.05
C TYR A 557 6.28 -25.66 -0.51
N GLY A 558 6.11 -26.98 -0.63
CA GLY A 558 4.82 -27.65 -0.72
C GLY A 558 4.04 -27.47 -2.03
N ALA A 559 4.69 -27.04 -3.12
CA ALA A 559 4.04 -26.85 -4.42
C ALA A 559 3.49 -28.18 -4.99
N PRO A 560 2.18 -28.29 -5.32
CA PRO A 560 1.60 -29.48 -5.94
C PRO A 560 2.09 -29.69 -7.38
N GLN A 561 2.33 -28.59 -8.09
CA GLN A 561 2.88 -28.53 -9.44
C GLN A 561 3.82 -27.34 -9.55
N ILE A 562 4.98 -27.57 -10.17
CA ILE A 562 5.86 -26.51 -10.70
C ILE A 562 5.99 -26.74 -12.20
N THR A 563 5.67 -25.73 -13.01
CA THR A 563 5.69 -25.77 -14.48
C THR A 563 6.67 -24.71 -15.00
N ILE A 564 7.79 -25.14 -15.56
CA ILE A 564 8.81 -24.25 -16.16
C ILE A 564 8.59 -24.27 -17.68
N LYS A 565 8.23 -23.13 -18.25
CA LYS A 565 7.84 -22.96 -19.65
C LYS A 565 9.02 -22.56 -20.53
N ASP A 566 8.80 -22.57 -21.85
CA ASP A 566 9.72 -21.98 -22.83
C ASP A 566 10.17 -20.56 -22.40
N GLY A 567 11.46 -20.26 -22.58
CA GLY A 567 12.10 -19.03 -22.11
C GLY A 567 12.29 -18.89 -20.58
N GLY A 568 11.58 -19.67 -19.76
CA GLY A 568 11.66 -19.62 -18.30
C GLY A 568 12.83 -20.42 -17.72
N VAL A 569 13.57 -19.83 -16.77
CA VAL A 569 14.65 -20.48 -16.03
C VAL A 569 14.39 -20.41 -14.53
N LEU A 570 14.22 -21.55 -13.87
CA LEU A 570 14.20 -21.63 -12.40
C LEU A 570 15.60 -22.01 -11.91
N GLN A 571 16.21 -21.17 -11.08
CA GLN A 571 17.55 -21.40 -10.57
C GLN A 571 17.58 -21.50 -9.04
N GLU A 572 18.22 -22.55 -8.52
CA GLU A 572 18.51 -22.71 -7.10
C GLU A 572 19.52 -21.66 -6.64
N GLN A 573 19.17 -20.91 -5.58
CA GLN A 573 20.10 -20.07 -4.85
C GLN A 573 20.89 -20.94 -3.84
N ARG A 574 22.14 -20.57 -3.56
CA ARG A 574 22.99 -21.29 -2.60
C ARG A 574 23.67 -20.31 -1.67
N GLU A 575 23.74 -20.63 -0.38
CA GLU A 575 24.43 -19.80 0.60
C GLU A 575 25.92 -19.70 0.29
N TYR A 576 26.53 -18.56 0.63
CA TYR A 576 27.98 -18.44 0.72
C TYR A 576 28.58 -19.40 1.79
N ALA A 577 27.81 -19.75 2.83
CA ALA A 577 28.21 -20.66 3.90
C ALA A 577 27.71 -22.11 3.65
N PRO A 578 28.58 -23.10 3.33
CA PRO A 578 28.12 -24.39 2.83
C PRO A 578 27.25 -25.24 3.78
N THR A 579 27.30 -24.98 5.09
CA THR A 579 26.75 -25.85 6.15
C THR A 579 25.24 -25.75 6.33
N ASN A 580 24.60 -24.71 5.81
CA ASN A 580 23.20 -24.38 6.08
C ASN A 580 22.28 -24.60 4.86
N ASN A 581 22.87 -24.85 3.69
CA ASN A 581 22.19 -24.93 2.40
C ASN A 581 20.93 -25.81 2.45
N LYS A 582 19.78 -25.15 2.23
CA LYS A 582 18.49 -25.81 2.00
C LYS A 582 18.42 -26.24 0.52
N PRO A 583 17.80 -27.39 0.19
CA PRO A 583 17.45 -27.72 -1.18
C PRO A 583 16.34 -26.77 -1.68
N LEU A 584 16.39 -26.39 -2.95
CA LEU A 584 15.33 -25.62 -3.64
C LEU A 584 13.93 -26.20 -3.41
N PHE A 585 13.79 -27.53 -3.39
CA PHE A 585 12.49 -28.17 -3.20
C PHE A 585 12.31 -28.71 -1.78
N LYS A 586 11.27 -28.23 -1.08
CA LYS A 586 10.80 -28.81 0.18
C LYS A 586 9.34 -29.25 0.05
N ASP A 587 9.08 -30.55 0.19
CA ASP A 587 7.74 -31.17 0.13
C ASP A 587 6.94 -30.89 -1.17
N VAL A 588 7.63 -30.47 -2.24
CA VAL A 588 7.08 -30.32 -3.59
C VAL A 588 6.62 -31.69 -4.09
N LYS A 589 5.50 -31.72 -4.83
CA LYS A 589 4.99 -32.95 -5.45
C LYS A 589 5.55 -33.13 -6.84
N ASN A 590 5.07 -32.36 -7.83
CA ASN A 590 5.41 -32.57 -9.23
C ASN A 590 6.20 -31.41 -9.82
N VAL A 591 7.14 -31.72 -10.72
CA VAL A 591 7.92 -30.74 -11.48
C VAL A 591 7.87 -31.10 -12.96
N THR A 592 7.51 -30.12 -13.78
CA THR A 592 7.46 -30.22 -15.24
C THR A 592 8.34 -29.14 -15.87
N ILE A 593 9.25 -29.55 -16.76
CA ILE A 593 10.03 -28.66 -17.62
C ILE A 593 9.50 -28.84 -19.04
N GLU A 594 8.80 -27.84 -19.57
CA GLU A 594 8.36 -27.81 -20.97
C GLU A 594 9.57 -27.60 -21.91
N SER A 595 9.38 -27.80 -23.21
CA SER A 595 10.43 -27.56 -24.20
C SER A 595 10.88 -26.09 -24.15
N GLY A 596 12.19 -25.84 -24.20
CA GLY A 596 12.79 -24.51 -24.05
C GLY A 596 12.95 -24.00 -22.61
N GLY A 597 12.19 -24.54 -21.65
CA GLY A 597 12.35 -24.22 -20.22
C GLY A 597 13.62 -24.81 -19.61
N THR A 598 14.11 -24.23 -18.50
CA THR A 598 15.32 -24.70 -17.81
C THR A 598 15.14 -24.76 -16.29
N LEU A 599 15.56 -25.87 -15.67
CA LEU A 599 15.79 -25.98 -14.23
C LEU A 599 17.30 -26.05 -13.95
N ALA A 600 17.81 -25.13 -13.15
CA ALA A 600 19.22 -25.05 -12.78
C ALA A 600 19.42 -25.30 -11.27
N LEU A 601 19.92 -26.47 -10.93
CA LEU A 601 20.21 -26.88 -9.55
C LEU A 601 21.70 -26.73 -9.24
N LEU A 602 22.03 -26.50 -7.98
CA LEU A 602 23.38 -26.38 -7.44
C LEU A 602 23.72 -27.53 -6.45
N GLN A 603 22.75 -28.39 -6.12
CA GLN A 603 22.93 -29.58 -5.28
C GLN A 603 21.80 -30.62 -5.45
N THR A 604 21.97 -31.79 -4.84
CA THR A 604 20.95 -32.84 -4.77
C THR A 604 19.63 -32.31 -4.24
N ASN A 605 18.55 -32.58 -4.98
CA ASN A 605 17.20 -32.12 -4.67
C ASN A 605 16.21 -33.30 -4.74
N GLY A 606 15.07 -33.16 -4.06
CA GLY A 606 14.08 -34.24 -3.96
C GLY A 606 12.65 -33.73 -4.07
N ILE A 607 11.80 -34.48 -4.79
CA ILE A 607 10.37 -34.23 -4.91
C ILE A 607 9.57 -35.50 -4.58
N SER A 608 8.38 -35.33 -4.02
CA SER A 608 7.56 -36.46 -3.54
C SER A 608 6.72 -37.15 -4.62
N GLY A 609 6.49 -36.47 -5.76
CA GLY A 609 5.72 -36.94 -6.91
C GLY A 609 6.56 -37.02 -8.18
N ASN A 610 5.94 -36.73 -9.32
CA ASN A 610 6.49 -37.01 -10.64
C ASN A 610 7.44 -35.92 -11.15
N PHE A 611 8.47 -36.33 -11.91
CA PHE A 611 9.29 -35.43 -12.72
C PHE A 611 9.00 -35.66 -14.21
N SER A 612 8.79 -34.59 -14.97
CA SER A 612 8.61 -34.65 -16.43
C SER A 612 9.49 -33.60 -17.11
N GLY A 613 10.46 -34.03 -17.92
CA GLY A 613 11.37 -33.12 -18.62
C GLY A 613 11.24 -33.23 -20.15
N ALA A 614 10.99 -32.09 -20.80
CA ALA A 614 11.11 -31.85 -22.25
C ALA A 614 12.07 -30.69 -22.58
N GLY A 615 12.48 -29.91 -21.57
CA GLY A 615 13.50 -28.86 -21.66
C GLY A 615 14.82 -29.24 -20.97
N THR A 616 15.53 -28.24 -20.45
CA THR A 616 16.88 -28.38 -19.90
C THR A 616 16.89 -28.60 -18.39
N LEU A 617 17.72 -29.52 -17.90
CA LEU A 617 18.07 -29.65 -16.48
C LEU A 617 19.59 -29.59 -16.31
N THR A 618 20.08 -28.68 -15.46
CA THR A 618 21.52 -28.52 -15.18
C THR A 618 21.82 -28.78 -13.70
N MET A 619 22.87 -29.54 -13.39
CA MET A 619 23.33 -29.75 -12.01
C MET A 619 24.82 -30.15 -11.93
N PRO A 620 25.46 -30.10 -10.74
CA PRO A 620 26.82 -30.60 -10.54
C PRO A 620 26.96 -32.13 -10.57
N LYS A 621 28.19 -32.62 -10.78
CA LYS A 621 28.54 -34.06 -10.82
C LYS A 621 28.10 -34.86 -9.60
N ALA A 622 28.19 -34.23 -8.43
CA ALA A 622 27.82 -34.84 -7.15
C ALA A 622 26.35 -34.58 -6.74
N ALA A 623 25.52 -34.08 -7.66
CA ALA A 623 24.10 -33.82 -7.45
C ALA A 623 23.22 -34.84 -8.18
N GLU A 624 22.04 -35.09 -7.62
CA GLU A 624 21.01 -35.98 -8.19
C GLU A 624 19.63 -35.30 -8.04
N LEU A 625 18.70 -35.52 -8.98
CA LEU A 625 17.29 -35.19 -8.76
C LEU A 625 16.49 -36.47 -8.45
N VAL A 626 15.97 -36.57 -7.23
CA VAL A 626 15.27 -37.75 -6.73
C VAL A 626 13.75 -37.53 -6.73
N ALA A 627 13.02 -38.29 -7.56
CA ALA A 627 11.57 -38.29 -7.60
C ALA A 627 10.98 -39.50 -6.86
N GLY A 628 10.06 -39.25 -5.92
CA GLY A 628 9.22 -40.30 -5.31
C GLY A 628 8.25 -40.93 -6.32
N GLY A 629 7.75 -40.12 -7.26
CA GLY A 629 6.92 -40.56 -8.37
C GLY A 629 7.71 -40.98 -9.61
N GLN A 630 7.00 -41.04 -10.73
CA GLN A 630 7.53 -41.44 -12.02
C GLN A 630 8.45 -40.36 -12.60
N VAL A 631 9.59 -40.79 -13.17
CA VAL A 631 10.42 -39.94 -14.05
C VAL A 631 9.97 -40.16 -15.49
N THR A 632 9.69 -39.08 -16.20
CA THR A 632 9.38 -39.08 -17.64
C THR A 632 10.36 -38.17 -18.38
N VAL A 633 11.18 -38.76 -19.25
CA VAL A 633 12.07 -38.05 -20.18
C VAL A 633 11.38 -38.00 -21.54
N GLN A 634 11.07 -36.80 -22.00
CA GLN A 634 10.41 -36.54 -23.28
C GLN A 634 11.42 -36.15 -24.37
N ASP A 635 10.98 -36.19 -25.62
CA ASP A 635 11.76 -35.81 -26.78
C ASP A 635 12.18 -34.33 -26.70
N GLY A 636 13.45 -34.04 -26.96
CA GLY A 636 14.05 -32.70 -26.84
C GLY A 636 14.61 -32.35 -25.46
N ALA A 637 14.43 -33.20 -24.44
CA ALA A 637 15.02 -32.98 -23.13
C ALA A 637 16.56 -32.95 -23.19
N MET A 638 17.16 -32.02 -22.43
CA MET A 638 18.61 -31.79 -22.40
C MET A 638 19.15 -31.83 -20.97
N TYR A 639 20.25 -32.54 -20.76
CA TYR A 639 20.88 -32.69 -19.45
C TYR A 639 22.33 -32.19 -19.51
N ILE A 640 22.66 -31.22 -18.64
CA ILE A 640 23.91 -30.46 -18.70
C ILE A 640 24.64 -30.49 -17.34
N PRO A 641 25.76 -31.21 -17.23
CA PRO A 641 26.71 -31.05 -16.13
C PRO A 641 27.30 -29.65 -16.03
N THR A 642 27.33 -29.07 -14.83
CA THR A 642 28.07 -27.81 -14.61
C THR A 642 29.59 -28.02 -14.62
N ASP A 643 30.05 -29.08 -13.96
CA ASP A 643 31.47 -29.41 -13.67
C ASP A 643 31.92 -30.76 -14.30
N GLY A 644 31.15 -31.28 -15.26
CA GLY A 644 31.47 -32.48 -16.04
C GLY A 644 31.08 -33.80 -15.36
N TYR A 645 30.69 -34.80 -16.15
CA TYR A 645 30.35 -36.16 -15.68
C TYR A 645 31.32 -37.19 -16.25
N GLU A 646 31.30 -38.40 -15.71
CA GLU A 646 31.95 -39.61 -16.19
C GLU A 646 30.92 -40.73 -16.43
N LYS A 647 31.40 -41.89 -16.90
CA LYS A 647 30.53 -43.05 -17.13
C LYS A 647 30.11 -43.69 -15.80
N GLY A 648 28.82 -43.63 -15.50
CA GLY A 648 28.20 -44.33 -14.36
C GLY A 648 27.85 -43.42 -13.18
N ASP A 649 28.09 -42.11 -13.30
CA ASP A 649 27.39 -41.12 -12.49
C ASP A 649 25.88 -41.16 -12.81
N VAL A 650 25.03 -40.78 -11.85
CA VAL A 650 23.56 -40.77 -11.99
C VAL A 650 23.06 -39.33 -11.97
N PHE A 651 22.07 -39.00 -12.80
CA PHE A 651 21.48 -37.67 -12.91
C PHE A 651 20.05 -37.63 -12.35
N LEU A 652 19.26 -38.70 -12.60
CA LEU A 652 17.86 -38.81 -12.20
C LEU A 652 17.59 -40.13 -11.47
N LYS A 653 16.79 -40.07 -10.39
CA LYS A 653 16.33 -41.25 -9.64
C LYS A 653 14.80 -41.28 -9.53
N SER A 654 14.21 -42.47 -9.68
CA SER A 654 12.78 -42.69 -9.39
C SER A 654 12.58 -43.83 -8.39
N GLN A 655 11.67 -43.60 -7.44
CA GLN A 655 11.23 -44.61 -6.47
C GLN A 655 10.07 -45.49 -6.98
N THR A 656 9.54 -45.27 -8.19
CA THR A 656 8.35 -45.98 -8.71
C THR A 656 8.35 -46.36 -10.19
N GLY A 657 9.00 -45.61 -11.09
CA GLY A 657 8.94 -45.91 -12.52
C GLY A 657 9.68 -44.90 -13.41
N PHE A 658 10.19 -45.36 -14.55
CA PHE A 658 10.90 -44.53 -15.51
C PHE A 658 10.36 -44.72 -16.94
N THR A 659 9.96 -43.62 -17.57
CA THR A 659 9.52 -43.55 -18.97
C THR A 659 10.50 -42.73 -19.79
N GLN A 660 10.84 -43.21 -20.99
CA GLN A 660 11.74 -42.54 -21.91
C GLN A 660 11.10 -42.53 -23.31
N GLY A 661 10.99 -41.35 -23.92
CA GLY A 661 10.63 -41.16 -25.34
C GLY A 661 11.83 -41.44 -26.24
N SER A 662 12.45 -40.39 -26.76
CA SER A 662 13.75 -40.46 -27.43
C SER A 662 14.93 -40.73 -26.46
N GLN A 663 16.14 -40.89 -27.00
CA GLN A 663 17.32 -40.53 -26.20
C GLN A 663 17.32 -39.00 -26.02
N PRO A 664 17.52 -38.48 -24.79
CA PRO A 664 17.72 -37.06 -24.57
C PRO A 664 19.15 -36.64 -24.97
N GLU A 665 19.36 -35.35 -25.15
CA GLU A 665 20.69 -34.80 -25.45
C GLU A 665 21.50 -34.59 -24.16
N PHE A 666 22.75 -35.03 -24.17
CA PHE A 666 23.69 -34.86 -23.05
C PHE A 666 24.84 -33.96 -23.47
N MET A 667 24.83 -32.71 -23.00
CA MET A 667 25.82 -31.70 -23.33
C MET A 667 26.76 -31.50 -22.15
N VAL A 668 28.00 -31.97 -22.26
CA VAL A 668 29.03 -31.71 -21.24
C VAL A 668 29.58 -30.30 -21.41
N SER A 669 29.86 -29.62 -20.29
CA SER A 669 30.61 -28.37 -20.30
C SER A 669 32.04 -28.55 -20.82
N LYS A 670 32.71 -27.44 -21.16
CA LYS A 670 33.81 -27.29 -22.14
C LYS A 670 35.05 -28.20 -22.04
N GLU A 671 35.19 -29.02 -21.00
CA GLU A 671 36.35 -29.88 -20.74
C GLU A 671 36.00 -31.39 -20.80
N GLY A 672 34.71 -31.75 -20.89
CA GLY A 672 34.25 -33.13 -20.91
C GLY A 672 34.28 -33.79 -22.30
N ASN A 673 34.81 -35.01 -22.38
CA ASN A 673 34.80 -35.82 -23.60
C ASN A 673 33.48 -36.61 -23.71
N GLN A 674 32.67 -36.35 -24.75
CA GLN A 674 31.41 -37.07 -25.05
C GLN A 674 31.53 -38.60 -25.13
N SER A 675 32.76 -39.13 -25.29
CA SER A 675 33.05 -40.57 -25.44
C SER A 675 32.90 -41.36 -24.13
N GLY A 676 31.68 -41.58 -23.64
CA GLY A 676 31.47 -42.51 -22.53
C GLY A 676 30.09 -42.59 -21.87
N TYR A 677 29.21 -41.62 -22.10
CA TYR A 677 27.93 -41.51 -21.37
C TYR A 677 26.89 -42.58 -21.77
N PHE A 678 26.10 -43.02 -20.80
CA PHE A 678 25.05 -44.04 -20.97
C PHE A 678 23.69 -43.43 -20.67
N THR A 679 23.08 -42.76 -21.66
CA THR A 679 21.78 -42.04 -21.52
C THR A 679 20.56 -42.97 -21.49
N LYS A 680 20.66 -44.09 -20.76
CA LYS A 680 19.64 -45.14 -20.68
C LYS A 680 19.40 -45.55 -19.24
N ASN A 681 18.12 -45.61 -18.87
CA ASN A 681 17.68 -46.07 -17.56
C ASN A 681 18.10 -47.53 -17.27
N HIS A 682 18.19 -47.83 -15.98
CA HIS A 682 18.27 -49.20 -15.49
C HIS A 682 17.41 -49.39 -14.22
N VAL A 683 17.17 -50.66 -13.88
CA VAL A 683 16.46 -51.05 -12.65
C VAL A 683 17.52 -51.37 -11.59
N VAL A 684 17.36 -50.81 -10.40
CA VAL A 684 18.27 -51.02 -9.26
C VAL A 684 17.60 -51.99 -8.27
N SER A 685 18.41 -52.75 -7.51
CA SER A 685 17.91 -53.73 -6.54
C SER A 685 18.62 -53.59 -5.19
N GLY A 686 18.02 -52.86 -4.25
CA GLY A 686 18.54 -52.74 -2.88
C GLY A 686 17.77 -51.76 -1.99
N ASP A 687 17.36 -50.61 -2.55
CA ASP A 687 16.95 -49.43 -1.79
C ASP A 687 15.50 -48.98 -2.08
N ALA A 688 15.12 -47.81 -1.56
CA ALA A 688 13.86 -47.14 -1.88
C ALA A 688 13.80 -46.61 -3.34
N VAL A 689 14.94 -46.53 -4.03
CA VAL A 689 15.04 -46.17 -5.45
C VAL A 689 14.90 -47.44 -6.30
N GLN A 690 14.03 -47.38 -7.31
CA GLN A 690 13.79 -48.50 -8.25
C GLN A 690 14.48 -48.29 -9.60
N HIS A 691 14.68 -47.03 -10.01
CA HIS A 691 15.30 -46.68 -11.29
C HIS A 691 16.32 -45.55 -11.17
N GLU A 692 17.41 -45.69 -11.93
CA GLU A 692 18.47 -44.68 -12.08
C GLU A 692 18.76 -44.45 -13.57
N TRP A 693 19.05 -43.19 -13.93
CA TRP A 693 19.44 -42.72 -15.26
C TRP A 693 20.57 -41.68 -15.14
#